data_AF-J0LB56-F1
#
_entry.id   AF-J0LB56-F1
#
_cell.length_a   1.000
_cell.length_b   1.000
_cell.length_c   1.000
_cell.angle_alpha   90.00
_cell.angle_beta   90.00
_cell.angle_gamma   90.00
#
_symmetry.space_group_name_H-M   'P 1'
#
loop_
_entity.id
_entity.type
_entity.pdbx_description
1 polymer ?
#
loop_
_entity_poly.entity_id
_entity_poly.type
_entity_poly.pdbx_seq_one_letter_code
_entity_poly.pdbx_strand_id
1 'polypeptide(L)'
;MSSSLRALLKLAGVLLGPDGSFQSATPTLLLGVTTPSPVQSRSSSVSSIERKRHTLVRSYRIASATNPTAPAGRFRAVRRFEIVMEVPLPDDSLALWVSKNCRSRTPPPPPDPTRGPYNCDCTDMDGQSGPRYGDRDKDSWMWSSDHFDATNTYRAFIPDLFEGEGPCFKRKHLGITSQWDAAWVVETKKGFVLRDLELGFSSFISATIDKALLALDIPKPLALPSMGPTRSAAALRAAWADWVSYCQICMGLVLERLVAHGMWDRLRRDDPGLWKDMEQATFFDHPPLGVWFRDTDARVDDIIELISQGVPVFYRWSDELARDPAAAPLRPLLSLPTEGDAPAAPYVETGSPAAKESSLSARRAAVFQMAPRHATRLAAELSVNPGAAARAKAMGIRFDWDSRPLSAAKHDSDSGDDEDEGDAPGWEPRDAAVHTEGFEQGISHGVRSLAQRLGFTEDDLKRLASPEPEPEPICYHLTKDVQLTGRVSAVREAGKRKNTVTNQVARVFRDYEETGGFGFSLAITASPLLESEILATLGRPLTETQLAAMKAELLVYDVGVVDEQLKKLVAAKKFPALEDLVNFCLQNLIRFAVALPAIVPLARDLTAEASVHGSWWVTPDAHLPSMFNHWVGTVEYLLKKKDRVYFAALARGGLLARIARQVIPHSAFPMSPSATTRLQGSPSNVNINGRPYQTDWIDGDEVLVLLGSAGPTDSYARSLWPPLDMFDARYAGVWTQEYETWFKKRFRELKSGARGGRSPRGLCSRRDWDDLLKNSALA
;
A
#
# COMPACT_ATOMS: atom_id res chain seq x y z
N MET A 1 35.18 2.86 42.08
CA MET A 1 34.33 3.21 40.92
C MET A 1 35.21 3.61 39.75
N SER A 2 35.01 3.02 38.58
CA SER A 2 35.83 3.26 37.39
C SER A 2 35.59 4.64 36.76
N SER A 3 36.58 5.16 36.04
CA SER A 3 36.57 6.46 35.34
C SER A 3 35.41 6.63 34.37
N SER A 4 34.87 5.54 33.82
CA SER A 4 33.72 5.54 32.91
C SER A 4 32.40 5.93 33.59
N LEU A 5 32.26 5.69 34.90
CA LEU A 5 31.01 6.02 35.61
C LEU A 5 30.91 7.52 35.99
N ARG A 6 32.05 8.23 36.09
CA ARG A 6 32.07 9.69 36.36
C ARG A 6 31.67 10.53 35.14
N ALA A 7 31.84 10.01 33.93
CA ALA A 7 31.45 10.71 32.70
C ALA A 7 29.93 10.65 32.47
N LEU A 8 29.29 9.52 32.80
CA LEU A 8 27.83 9.35 32.69
C LEU A 8 27.05 10.21 33.70
N LEU A 9 27.58 10.42 34.91
CA LEU A 9 26.91 11.23 35.94
C LEU A 9 27.04 12.75 35.70
N LYS A 10 28.01 13.20 34.90
CA LYS A 10 28.10 14.62 34.48
C LYS A 10 27.11 15.00 33.38
N LEU A 11 26.56 14.03 32.64
CA LEU A 11 25.59 14.25 31.57
C LEU A 11 24.13 14.32 32.08
N ALA A 12 23.87 13.86 33.31
CA ALA A 12 22.53 13.79 33.89
C ALA A 12 22.17 14.93 34.86
N GLY A 13 23.01 15.98 35.01
CA GLY A 13 22.66 17.18 35.77
C GLY A 13 22.38 16.96 37.27
N VAL A 14 22.92 15.91 37.89
CA VAL A 14 22.75 15.65 39.34
C VAL A 14 24.02 16.06 40.08
N LEU A 15 23.94 17.10 40.91
CA LEU A 15 24.99 17.49 41.85
C LEU A 15 24.83 16.68 43.15
N LEU A 16 25.78 15.77 43.40
CA LEU A 16 25.94 15.09 44.68
C LEU A 16 26.90 15.91 45.58
N GLY A 17 26.48 16.20 46.81
CA GLY A 17 27.36 16.70 47.86
C GLY A 17 28.38 15.64 48.30
N PRO A 18 29.49 16.04 48.96
CA PRO A 18 30.62 15.17 49.32
C PRO A 18 30.30 14.03 50.31
N ASP A 19 29.07 13.96 50.82
CA ASP A 19 28.57 13.05 51.85
C ASP A 19 27.34 12.22 51.40
N GLY A 20 26.96 12.28 50.12
CA GLY A 20 26.10 11.27 49.49
C GLY A 20 24.62 11.29 49.88
N SER A 21 24.07 12.40 50.38
CA SER A 21 22.63 12.55 50.66
C SER A 21 21.93 13.53 49.69
N PHE A 22 20.66 13.24 49.35
CA PHE A 22 19.78 14.13 48.58
C PHE A 22 19.03 15.06 49.55
N GLN A 23 19.22 16.38 49.42
CA GLN A 23 18.39 17.37 50.13
C GLN A 23 17.60 18.20 49.12
N SER A 24 16.26 18.21 49.28
CA SER A 24 15.39 19.16 48.60
C SER A 24 15.45 20.49 49.35
N ALA A 25 15.72 21.59 48.65
CA ALA A 25 15.58 22.92 49.22
C ALA A 25 14.97 23.89 48.21
N THR A 26 13.75 24.32 48.52
CA THR A 26 13.13 25.58 48.09
C THR A 26 14.00 26.77 48.53
N PRO A 27 14.09 27.85 47.74
CA PRO A 27 14.59 29.11 48.28
C PRO A 27 13.48 30.17 48.36
N THR A 28 13.37 30.75 49.55
CA THR A 28 12.80 32.08 49.84
C THR A 28 13.86 32.86 50.61
N LEU A 29 14.01 34.18 50.33
CA LEU A 29 14.30 35.33 51.22
C LEU A 29 14.91 36.49 50.38
N LEU A 30 14.26 37.68 50.26
CA LEU A 30 14.31 38.92 51.11
C LEU A 30 15.71 39.59 51.11
N LEU A 31 15.99 40.90 50.91
CA LEU A 31 15.35 42.25 50.92
C LEU A 31 16.30 43.23 50.17
N GLY A 32 15.96 44.44 49.67
CA GLY A 32 14.72 45.23 49.76
C GLY A 32 14.80 46.65 49.14
N VAL A 33 13.69 47.39 49.34
CA VAL A 33 13.44 48.87 49.40
C VAL A 33 13.69 49.69 48.12
N THR A 34 12.69 50.29 47.44
CA THR A 34 11.83 51.43 47.87
C THR A 34 10.44 51.46 47.16
N THR A 35 9.42 51.99 47.84
CA THR A 35 8.05 52.27 47.35
C THR A 35 7.91 53.75 46.91
N PRO A 36 6.87 54.17 46.12
CA PRO A 36 5.48 54.30 46.58
C PRO A 36 4.38 53.74 45.63
N SER A 37 3.24 53.40 46.25
CA SER A 37 1.98 52.80 45.79
C SER A 37 1.10 53.69 44.87
N PRO A 38 -0.16 53.31 44.53
CA PRO A 38 -0.58 52.15 43.75
C PRO A 38 -1.58 52.55 42.62
N VAL A 39 -1.60 51.80 41.51
CA VAL A 39 -2.77 51.73 40.61
C VAL A 39 -3.24 50.28 40.57
N GLN A 40 -4.46 50.07 41.07
CA GLN A 40 -5.15 48.79 41.09
C GLN A 40 -5.31 48.27 39.66
N SER A 41 -4.71 47.11 39.36
CA SER A 41 -5.10 46.29 38.22
C SER A 41 -5.51 44.90 38.71
N ARG A 42 -6.64 44.47 38.18
CA ARG A 42 -7.41 43.28 38.53
C ARG A 42 -6.57 42.03 38.29
N SER A 43 -6.47 41.18 39.32
CA SER A 43 -6.08 39.78 39.18
C SER A 43 -7.23 39.02 38.51
N SER A 44 -7.06 38.66 37.23
CA SER A 44 -7.85 37.60 36.61
C SER A 44 -7.32 36.26 37.14
N SER A 45 -8.14 35.63 37.96
CA SER A 45 -8.05 34.22 38.32
C SER A 45 -7.90 33.38 37.05
N VAL A 46 -6.90 32.50 37.07
CA VAL A 46 -6.76 31.39 36.13
C VAL A 46 -7.91 30.43 36.44
N SER A 47 -9.05 30.63 35.77
CA SER A 47 -10.13 29.66 35.75
C SER A 47 -9.71 28.50 34.87
N SER A 48 -9.61 27.32 35.48
CA SER A 48 -9.96 26.02 34.91
C SER A 48 -10.50 26.10 33.48
N ILE A 49 -9.65 25.79 32.50
CA ILE A 49 -10.08 25.40 31.16
C ILE A 49 -10.85 24.10 31.34
N GLU A 50 -12.16 24.21 31.54
CA GLU A 50 -13.09 23.10 31.35
C GLU A 50 -12.86 22.54 29.95
N ARG A 51 -12.34 21.31 29.88
CA ARG A 51 -12.41 20.47 28.69
C ARG A 51 -13.89 20.20 28.41
N LYS A 52 -14.56 21.13 27.72
CA LYS A 52 -15.83 20.87 27.05
C LYS A 52 -15.56 19.78 26.02
N ARG A 53 -15.83 18.53 26.39
CA ARG A 53 -15.99 17.45 25.41
C ARG A 53 -16.98 17.93 24.37
N HIS A 54 -16.61 17.78 23.10
CA HIS A 54 -17.45 18.07 21.95
C HIS A 54 -18.74 17.23 21.99
N THR A 55 -19.76 17.65 22.73
CA THR A 55 -21.14 17.25 22.49
C THR A 55 -21.66 18.11 21.33
N LEU A 56 -21.19 17.81 20.12
CA LEU A 56 -21.64 18.45 18.88
C LEU A 56 -23.07 18.05 18.49
N VAL A 57 -23.71 17.11 19.20
CA VAL A 57 -25.05 16.59 18.88
C VAL A 57 -25.99 16.92 20.03
N ARG A 58 -27.08 17.64 19.75
CA ARG A 58 -28.10 18.01 20.77
C ARG A 58 -29.03 16.85 21.08
N SER A 59 -29.41 16.07 20.08
CA SER A 59 -30.32 14.93 20.21
C SER A 59 -30.05 13.91 19.08
N TYR A 60 -30.29 12.63 19.35
CA TYR A 60 -30.36 11.61 18.31
C TYR A 60 -31.58 10.71 18.54
N ARG A 61 -32.22 10.30 17.45
CA ARG A 61 -33.26 9.28 17.44
C ARG A 61 -32.71 8.06 16.75
N ILE A 62 -32.86 6.90 17.40
CA ILE A 62 -32.42 5.62 16.87
C ILE A 62 -33.64 4.83 16.48
N ALA A 63 -33.80 4.62 15.18
CA ALA A 63 -34.70 3.62 14.66
C ALA A 63 -33.90 2.32 14.49
N SER A 64 -34.18 1.32 15.33
CA SER A 64 -33.67 -0.03 15.05
C SER A 64 -34.60 -0.68 14.03
N ALA A 65 -34.16 -0.76 12.79
CA ALA A 65 -34.76 -1.62 11.80
C ALA A 65 -33.86 -2.84 11.64
N THR A 66 -34.36 -4.04 11.98
CA THR A 66 -33.88 -5.24 11.30
C THR A 66 -34.36 -5.13 9.87
N ASN A 67 -33.64 -4.39 9.02
CA ASN A 67 -34.02 -4.17 7.63
C ASN A 67 -34.01 -5.54 6.93
N PRO A 68 -35.18 -6.19 6.70
CA PRO A 68 -35.22 -7.52 6.13
C PRO A 68 -35.00 -7.48 4.61
N THR A 69 -34.97 -6.26 4.03
CA THR A 69 -34.94 -5.98 2.59
C THR A 69 -33.61 -5.42 2.09
N ALA A 70 -32.67 -5.05 2.98
CA ALA A 70 -31.29 -4.86 2.53
C ALA A 70 -30.79 -6.24 2.06
N PRO A 71 -30.08 -6.37 0.92
CA PRO A 71 -29.63 -7.67 0.42
C PRO A 71 -28.73 -8.32 1.49
N ALA A 72 -29.35 -9.14 2.33
CA ALA A 72 -28.82 -9.75 3.54
C ALA A 72 -27.80 -10.86 3.23
N GLY A 73 -27.29 -10.93 2.00
CA GLY A 73 -26.46 -12.02 1.50
C GLY A 73 -24.96 -11.75 1.47
N ARG A 74 -24.50 -10.49 1.58
CA ARG A 74 -23.10 -10.13 1.26
C ARG A 74 -22.18 -9.97 2.47
N PHE A 75 -22.66 -9.27 3.49
CA PHE A 75 -22.01 -9.20 4.80
C PHE A 75 -22.84 -10.05 5.76
N ARG A 76 -22.21 -10.64 6.79
CA ARG A 76 -22.98 -11.42 7.77
C ARG A 76 -24.14 -10.59 8.31
N ALA A 77 -25.28 -11.24 8.50
CA ALA A 77 -26.49 -10.61 9.01
C ALA A 77 -26.21 -10.05 10.41
N VAL A 78 -26.01 -8.74 10.49
CA VAL A 78 -25.87 -8.00 11.74
C VAL A 78 -26.95 -6.94 11.81
N ARG A 79 -27.40 -6.65 13.03
CA ARG A 79 -28.35 -5.58 13.32
C ARG A 79 -27.83 -4.26 12.76
N ARG A 80 -28.66 -3.57 11.99
CA ARG A 80 -28.39 -2.24 11.45
C ARG A 80 -29.32 -1.23 12.12
N PHE A 81 -28.87 0.01 12.16
CA PHE A 81 -29.59 1.13 12.71
C PHE A 81 -29.77 2.18 11.62
N GLU A 82 -30.91 2.84 11.69
CA GLU A 82 -31.09 4.14 11.10
C GLU A 82 -30.97 5.17 12.20
N ILE A 83 -30.03 6.10 12.02
CA ILE A 83 -29.76 7.15 13.00
C ILE A 83 -30.20 8.47 12.39
N VAL A 84 -31.02 9.21 13.13
CA VAL A 84 -31.38 10.58 12.80
C VAL A 84 -30.80 11.48 13.88
N MET A 85 -29.97 12.44 13.49
CA MET A 85 -29.28 13.35 14.39
C MET A 85 -29.65 14.80 14.10
N GLU A 86 -29.81 15.59 15.16
CA GLU A 86 -29.90 17.04 15.05
C GLU A 86 -28.57 17.67 15.47
N VAL A 87 -27.88 18.28 14.50
CA VAL A 87 -26.59 18.93 14.70
C VAL A 87 -26.77 20.44 14.60
N PRO A 88 -26.47 21.23 15.64
CA PRO A 88 -26.50 22.68 15.58
C PRO A 88 -25.45 23.21 14.60
N LEU A 89 -25.87 24.14 13.74
CA LEU A 89 -25.05 24.89 12.82
C LEU A 89 -24.55 26.20 13.48
N PRO A 90 -23.53 26.89 12.91
CA PRO A 90 -22.97 28.12 13.49
C PRO A 90 -23.97 29.26 13.67
N ASP A 91 -25.11 29.22 12.97
CA ASP A 91 -26.20 30.19 13.02
C ASP A 91 -27.34 29.79 13.98
N ASP A 92 -27.08 28.82 14.87
CA ASP A 92 -28.05 28.19 15.79
C ASP A 92 -29.19 27.42 15.12
N SER A 93 -29.22 27.31 13.79
CA SER A 93 -30.15 26.41 13.09
C SER A 93 -29.76 24.94 13.31
N LEU A 94 -30.70 24.01 13.11
CA LEU A 94 -30.43 22.58 13.23
C LEU A 94 -30.31 21.95 11.84
N ALA A 95 -29.19 21.28 11.58
CA ALA A 95 -29.06 20.37 10.46
C ALA A 95 -29.53 18.98 10.89
N LEU A 96 -30.48 18.42 10.13
CA LEU A 96 -30.87 17.03 10.29
C LEU A 96 -29.89 16.15 9.50
N TRP A 97 -29.18 15.27 10.18
CA TRP A 97 -28.32 14.27 9.55
C TRP A 97 -28.96 12.90 9.68
N VAL A 98 -28.88 12.10 8.63
CA VAL A 98 -29.43 10.75 8.58
C VAL A 98 -28.29 9.79 8.25
N SER A 99 -28.28 8.67 8.96
CA SER A 99 -27.44 7.53 8.62
C SER A 99 -28.29 6.30 8.40
N LYS A 100 -28.10 5.64 7.27
CA LYS A 100 -28.70 4.33 6.96
C LYS A 100 -27.60 3.27 7.07
N ASN A 101 -27.99 2.02 7.36
CA ASN A 101 -27.08 0.89 7.56
C ASN A 101 -26.03 1.06 8.68
N CYS A 102 -26.19 2.02 9.59
CA CYS A 102 -25.22 2.23 10.65
C CYS A 102 -25.16 1.03 11.58
N ARG A 103 -23.96 0.65 12.04
CA ARG A 103 -23.78 -0.52 12.90
C ARG A 103 -23.74 -0.20 14.39
N SER A 104 -23.30 1.01 14.71
CA SER A 104 -23.39 1.55 16.06
C SER A 104 -24.72 2.27 16.26
N ARG A 105 -25.15 2.37 17.52
CA ARG A 105 -26.22 3.28 17.95
C ARG A 105 -25.76 4.73 17.96
N THR A 106 -24.45 4.93 18.10
CA THR A 106 -23.79 6.23 18.12
C THR A 106 -23.04 6.39 16.81
N PRO A 107 -23.41 7.36 15.97
CA PRO A 107 -22.69 7.61 14.72
C PRO A 107 -21.27 8.13 15.04
N PRO A 108 -20.29 7.86 14.16
CA PRO A 108 -19.01 8.54 14.24
C PRO A 108 -19.21 10.07 14.16
N PRO A 109 -18.29 10.88 14.69
CA PRO A 109 -18.34 12.32 14.47
C PRO A 109 -18.19 12.64 12.97
N PRO A 110 -18.84 13.70 12.46
CA PRO A 110 -18.62 14.14 11.08
C PRO A 110 -17.13 14.48 10.88
N PRO A 111 -16.50 14.06 9.77
CA PRO A 111 -15.11 14.34 9.50
C PRO A 111 -14.88 15.83 9.28
N ASP A 112 -13.74 16.34 9.75
CA ASP A 112 -13.33 17.72 9.53
C ASP A 112 -13.18 17.98 8.02
N PRO A 113 -13.67 19.13 7.50
CA PRO A 113 -13.60 19.41 6.07
C PRO A 113 -12.19 19.42 5.48
N THR A 114 -11.18 19.71 6.30
CA THR A 114 -9.76 19.87 5.92
C THR A 114 -8.87 18.75 6.44
N ARG A 115 -9.19 18.17 7.60
CA ARG A 115 -8.35 17.18 8.27
C ARG A 115 -8.85 15.74 8.14
N GLY A 116 -10.05 15.53 7.61
CA GLY A 116 -10.67 14.20 7.55
C GLY A 116 -11.21 13.77 8.92
N PRO A 117 -11.36 12.46 9.18
CA PRO A 117 -11.98 11.99 10.41
C PRO A 117 -11.13 12.30 11.64
N TYR A 118 -11.81 12.59 12.75
CA TYR A 118 -11.14 12.89 14.02
C TYR A 118 -10.50 11.63 14.62
N ASN A 119 -9.27 11.79 15.11
CA ASN A 119 -8.62 10.78 15.93
C ASN A 119 -9.08 10.88 17.38
N CYS A 120 -9.21 9.72 18.05
CA CYS A 120 -9.42 9.66 19.50
C CYS A 120 -8.11 10.12 20.16
N ASP A 121 -8.08 11.30 20.80
CA ASP A 121 -6.95 11.76 21.62
C ASP A 121 -6.90 11.07 22.99
N CYS A 122 -7.32 9.82 23.03
CA CYS A 122 -7.55 9.08 24.25
C CYS A 122 -6.20 8.68 24.85
N THR A 123 -5.91 9.12 26.08
CA THR A 123 -4.73 8.71 26.87
C THR A 123 -5.11 7.59 27.83
N ASP A 124 -4.16 6.72 28.19
CA ASP A 124 -4.36 5.72 29.25
C ASP A 124 -4.51 6.40 30.64
N MET A 125 -4.71 5.60 31.69
CA MET A 125 -4.87 6.13 33.05
C MET A 125 -3.59 6.79 33.58
N ASP A 126 -2.44 6.47 33.02
CA ASP A 126 -1.12 6.98 33.40
C ASP A 126 -0.69 8.18 32.52
N GLY A 127 -1.58 8.66 31.64
CA GLY A 127 -1.33 9.78 30.76
C GLY A 127 -0.43 9.47 29.55
N GLN A 128 -0.06 8.21 29.33
CA GLN A 128 0.63 7.82 28.11
C GLN A 128 -0.39 7.63 26.98
N SER A 129 -0.13 8.29 25.86
CA SER A 129 -0.84 8.05 24.61
C SER A 129 -0.31 6.75 24.01
N GLY A 130 -1.15 5.74 23.93
CA GLY A 130 -0.85 4.51 23.21
C GLY A 130 -1.85 4.33 22.06
N PRO A 131 -1.66 4.97 20.88
CA PRO A 131 -2.45 4.63 19.72
C PRO A 131 -2.43 3.11 19.47
N ARG A 132 -3.57 2.55 19.06
CA ARG A 132 -3.74 1.11 18.88
C ARG A 132 -2.73 0.58 17.87
N TYR A 133 -2.58 1.27 16.75
CA TYR A 133 -1.65 0.94 15.66
C TYR A 133 -0.43 1.86 15.61
N GLY A 134 -0.05 2.52 16.72
CA GLY A 134 1.12 3.39 16.70
C GLY A 134 0.90 4.63 15.83
N ASP A 135 1.89 4.98 15.02
CA ASP A 135 1.78 6.11 14.08
C ASP A 135 0.71 5.91 13.01
N ARG A 136 0.25 4.68 12.74
CA ARG A 136 -0.82 4.41 11.76
C ARG A 136 -2.20 4.86 12.20
N ASP A 137 -2.41 5.15 13.48
CA ASP A 137 -3.65 5.80 13.93
C ASP A 137 -3.73 7.25 13.40
N LYS A 138 -2.62 7.87 12.98
CA LYS A 138 -2.63 9.22 12.40
C LYS A 138 -3.39 9.27 11.07
N ASP A 139 -3.38 8.16 10.32
CA ASP A 139 -4.12 7.98 9.08
C ASP A 139 -5.57 7.57 9.38
N SER A 140 -6.34 8.51 9.96
CA SER A 140 -7.65 8.28 10.56
C SER A 140 -8.70 7.68 9.61
N TRP A 141 -8.60 7.97 8.31
CA TRP A 141 -9.54 7.55 7.26
C TRP A 141 -9.61 6.03 7.08
N MET A 142 -8.61 5.27 7.52
CA MET A 142 -8.65 3.80 7.48
C MET A 142 -9.50 3.20 8.61
N TRP A 143 -9.72 3.95 9.69
CA TRP A 143 -10.31 3.44 10.93
C TRP A 143 -11.65 4.08 11.28
N SER A 144 -12.02 5.14 10.55
CA SER A 144 -13.22 5.94 10.75
C SER A 144 -13.75 6.43 9.40
N SER A 145 -15.07 6.50 9.25
CA SER A 145 -15.72 6.97 8.02
C SER A 145 -15.25 8.39 7.66
N ASP A 146 -14.73 8.56 6.45
CA ASP A 146 -14.33 9.87 5.89
C ASP A 146 -15.41 10.42 4.95
N HIS A 147 -15.18 11.60 4.39
CA HIS A 147 -15.97 12.13 3.28
C HIS A 147 -15.87 11.22 2.04
N PHE A 148 -16.99 11.09 1.33
CA PHE A 148 -17.03 10.34 0.08
C PHE A 148 -16.08 10.93 -0.96
N ASP A 149 -15.22 10.05 -1.49
CA ASP A 149 -14.25 10.37 -2.54
C ASP A 149 -14.48 9.45 -3.73
N ALA A 150 -15.03 10.02 -4.81
CA ALA A 150 -15.32 9.29 -6.04
C ALA A 150 -14.06 8.71 -6.72
N THR A 151 -12.87 9.18 -6.36
CA THR A 151 -11.60 8.62 -6.86
C THR A 151 -11.09 7.44 -6.02
N ASN A 152 -11.59 7.30 -4.78
CA ASN A 152 -11.20 6.26 -3.83
C ASN A 152 -12.44 5.60 -3.20
N THR A 153 -13.38 5.18 -4.04
CA THR A 153 -14.66 4.60 -3.62
C THR A 153 -14.50 3.38 -2.72
N TYR A 154 -13.41 2.61 -2.87
CA TYR A 154 -13.06 1.47 -2.00
C TYR A 154 -12.96 1.82 -0.51
N ARG A 155 -12.70 3.08 -0.14
CA ARG A 155 -12.62 3.51 1.26
C ARG A 155 -13.92 3.26 2.01
N ALA A 156 -15.06 3.41 1.32
CA ALA A 156 -16.37 3.14 1.87
C ALA A 156 -16.55 1.66 2.26
N PHE A 157 -15.82 0.76 1.59
CA PHE A 157 -15.89 -0.70 1.71
C PHE A 157 -14.83 -1.30 2.63
N ILE A 158 -13.93 -0.48 3.21
CA ILE A 158 -12.96 -0.95 4.19
C ILE A 158 -13.70 -1.63 5.35
N PRO A 159 -13.29 -2.83 5.79
CA PRO A 159 -13.89 -3.47 6.95
C PRO A 159 -13.80 -2.62 8.22
N ASP A 160 -14.94 -2.30 8.82
CA ASP A 160 -15.02 -1.59 10.09
C ASP A 160 -14.73 -2.53 11.27
N LEU A 161 -13.45 -2.64 11.60
CA LEU A 161 -12.95 -3.47 12.70
C LEU A 161 -13.53 -3.06 14.07
N PHE A 162 -14.08 -1.85 14.16
CA PHE A 162 -14.51 -1.24 15.42
C PHE A 162 -15.99 -0.89 15.46
N GLU A 163 -16.75 -1.27 14.45
CA GLU A 163 -18.21 -1.15 14.43
C GLU A 163 -18.71 0.29 14.62
N GLY A 164 -17.95 1.29 14.16
CA GLY A 164 -18.26 2.73 14.23
C GLY A 164 -17.66 3.43 15.44
N GLU A 165 -16.92 2.70 16.28
CA GLU A 165 -16.38 3.20 17.53
C GLU A 165 -14.93 3.72 17.42
N GLY A 166 -14.28 3.45 16.28
CA GLY A 166 -12.88 3.77 16.03
C GLY A 166 -11.88 2.94 16.85
N PRO A 167 -10.56 3.13 16.63
CA PRO A 167 -9.50 2.28 17.15
C PRO A 167 -9.18 2.51 18.65
N CYS A 168 -10.18 2.64 19.51
CA CYS A 168 -10.01 2.96 20.93
C CYS A 168 -9.21 1.89 21.68
N PHE A 169 -7.96 2.16 22.06
CA PHE A 169 -7.08 1.19 22.76
C PHE A 169 -7.64 0.70 24.12
N LYS A 170 -8.58 1.43 24.73
CA LYS A 170 -9.24 1.04 25.99
C LYS A 170 -10.23 -0.12 25.81
N ARG A 171 -10.67 -0.38 24.58
CA ARG A 171 -11.61 -1.45 24.27
C ARG A 171 -10.86 -2.70 23.86
N LYS A 172 -11.34 -3.86 24.32
CA LYS A 172 -10.75 -5.14 23.92
C LYS A 172 -11.45 -5.62 22.65
N HIS A 173 -10.69 -5.75 21.57
CA HIS A 173 -11.13 -6.32 20.30
C HIS A 173 -10.30 -7.58 20.02
N LEU A 174 -10.96 -8.66 19.60
CA LEU A 174 -10.28 -9.92 19.32
C LEU A 174 -9.95 -10.02 17.83
N GLY A 175 -8.71 -10.37 17.51
CA GLY A 175 -8.29 -10.61 16.13
C GLY A 175 -6.90 -10.04 15.84
N ILE A 176 -6.14 -10.75 15.00
CA ILE A 176 -4.79 -10.32 14.60
C ILE A 176 -4.82 -8.99 13.85
N THR A 177 -5.93 -8.66 13.19
CA THR A 177 -6.11 -7.41 12.45
C THR A 177 -6.65 -6.28 13.31
N SER A 178 -7.18 -6.56 14.51
CA SER A 178 -7.88 -5.55 15.33
C SER A 178 -7.13 -5.11 16.58
N GLN A 179 -6.26 -5.95 17.14
CA GLN A 179 -5.58 -5.63 18.41
C GLN A 179 -4.24 -6.33 18.53
N TRP A 180 -3.17 -5.60 18.83
CA TRP A 180 -1.89 -6.19 19.20
C TRP A 180 -1.96 -6.89 20.56
N ASP A 181 -1.31 -8.03 20.69
CA ASP A 181 -1.07 -8.71 21.96
C ASP A 181 0.42 -9.07 22.10
N ALA A 182 1.03 -8.63 23.21
CA ALA A 182 2.43 -8.91 23.49
C ALA A 182 2.70 -10.42 23.66
N ALA A 183 1.70 -11.22 24.02
CA ALA A 183 1.81 -12.67 24.15
C ALA A 183 2.06 -13.38 22.80
N TRP A 184 1.91 -12.68 21.67
CA TRP A 184 2.23 -13.20 20.35
C TRP A 184 3.71 -13.13 20.02
N VAL A 185 4.53 -12.44 20.82
CA VAL A 185 5.93 -12.19 20.49
C VAL A 185 6.83 -13.26 21.08
N VAL A 186 7.75 -13.78 20.28
CA VAL A 186 8.82 -14.69 20.71
C VAL A 186 10.16 -14.06 20.34
N GLU A 187 11.08 -14.06 21.30
CA GLU A 187 12.47 -13.69 21.05
C GLU A 187 13.25 -14.91 20.51
N THR A 188 13.92 -14.71 19.37
CA THR A 188 14.74 -15.73 18.74
C THR A 188 16.16 -15.21 18.52
N LYS A 189 17.09 -16.10 18.15
CA LYS A 189 18.46 -15.71 17.77
C LYS A 189 18.53 -14.69 16.62
N LYS A 190 17.46 -14.58 15.80
CA LYS A 190 17.37 -13.65 14.66
C LYS A 190 16.64 -12.35 14.99
N GLY A 191 16.15 -12.20 16.23
CA GLY A 191 15.34 -11.07 16.66
C GLY A 191 13.94 -11.50 17.12
N PHE A 192 13.04 -10.51 17.21
CA PHE A 192 11.66 -10.69 17.65
C PHE A 192 10.77 -11.08 16.48
N VAL A 193 9.97 -12.13 16.66
CA VAL A 193 9.01 -12.65 15.68
C VAL A 193 7.65 -12.88 16.33
N LEU A 194 6.62 -13.02 15.51
CA LEU A 194 5.35 -13.57 15.97
C LEU A 194 5.48 -15.08 16.21
N ARG A 195 4.72 -15.62 17.18
CA ARG A 195 4.52 -17.06 17.35
C ARG A 195 4.01 -17.67 16.06
N ASP A 196 4.32 -18.94 15.84
CA ASP A 196 3.97 -19.66 14.61
C ASP A 196 2.47 -19.62 14.29
N LEU A 197 1.60 -19.62 15.31
CA LEU A 197 0.16 -19.52 15.12
C LEU A 197 -0.24 -18.17 14.48
N GLU A 198 0.21 -17.06 15.05
CA GLU A 198 -0.10 -15.73 14.55
C GLU A 198 0.61 -15.46 13.22
N LEU A 199 1.84 -15.92 13.06
CA LEU A 199 2.56 -15.83 11.79
C LEU A 199 1.85 -16.63 10.68
N GLY A 200 1.39 -17.85 10.98
CA GLY A 200 0.62 -18.67 10.05
C GLY A 200 -0.70 -18.03 9.66
N PHE A 201 -1.44 -17.46 10.63
CA PHE A 201 -2.70 -16.78 10.34
C PHE A 201 -2.51 -15.50 9.53
N SER A 202 -1.48 -14.71 9.83
CA SER A 202 -1.15 -13.53 9.03
C SER A 202 -0.74 -13.88 7.59
N SER A 203 0.06 -14.94 7.43
CA SER A 203 0.49 -15.44 6.12
C SER A 203 -0.71 -15.95 5.31
N PHE A 204 -1.66 -16.62 5.98
CA PHE A 204 -2.92 -17.04 5.37
C PHE A 204 -3.74 -15.85 4.88
N ILE A 205 -3.96 -14.83 5.73
CA ILE A 205 -4.68 -13.60 5.33
C ILE A 205 -4.01 -12.94 4.12
N SER A 206 -2.70 -12.75 4.16
CA SER A 206 -1.96 -12.12 3.05
C SER A 206 -2.03 -12.93 1.75
N ALA A 207 -1.89 -14.26 1.82
CA ALA A 207 -2.03 -15.11 0.65
C ALA A 207 -3.45 -15.08 0.06
N THR A 208 -4.47 -15.05 0.92
CA THR A 208 -5.87 -14.93 0.50
C THR A 208 -6.14 -13.58 -0.15
N ILE A 209 -5.60 -12.50 0.39
CA ILE A 209 -5.66 -11.17 -0.24
C ILE A 209 -5.01 -11.19 -1.63
N ASP A 210 -3.81 -11.73 -1.75
CA ASP A 210 -3.09 -11.77 -3.03
C ASP A 210 -3.85 -12.57 -4.09
N LYS A 211 -4.44 -13.71 -3.71
CA LYS A 211 -5.31 -14.50 -4.59
C LYS A 211 -6.57 -13.74 -4.98
N ALA A 212 -7.22 -13.04 -4.04
CA ALA A 212 -8.43 -12.27 -4.31
C ALA A 212 -8.17 -11.07 -5.23
N LEU A 213 -7.07 -10.35 -5.03
CA LEU A 213 -6.65 -9.27 -5.93
C LEU A 213 -6.41 -9.79 -7.35
N LEU A 214 -5.71 -10.92 -7.48
CA LEU A 214 -5.45 -11.56 -8.78
C LEU A 214 -6.74 -12.03 -9.45
N ALA A 215 -7.60 -12.74 -8.73
CA ALA A 215 -8.84 -13.30 -9.27
C ALA A 215 -9.85 -12.24 -9.73
N LEU A 216 -9.71 -11.01 -9.22
CA LEU A 216 -10.59 -9.87 -9.53
C LEU A 216 -9.95 -8.83 -10.45
N ASP A 217 -8.77 -9.12 -11.00
CA ASP A 217 -7.98 -8.23 -11.84
C ASP A 217 -7.74 -6.85 -11.19
N ILE A 218 -7.45 -6.84 -9.88
CA ILE A 218 -7.16 -5.63 -9.11
C ILE A 218 -5.63 -5.46 -9.04
N PRO A 219 -5.09 -4.34 -9.55
CA PRO A 219 -3.66 -4.05 -9.41
C PRO A 219 -3.26 -3.99 -7.95
N LYS A 220 -2.22 -4.74 -7.57
CA LYS A 220 -1.69 -4.74 -6.21
C LYS A 220 -1.11 -3.36 -5.89
N PRO A 221 -1.65 -2.61 -4.90
CA PRO A 221 -1.33 -1.20 -4.72
C PRO A 221 0.12 -0.95 -4.25
N LEU A 222 0.70 -1.86 -3.45
CA LEU A 222 2.07 -1.78 -2.93
C LEU A 222 2.62 -3.19 -2.58
N ALA A 223 3.92 -3.28 -2.33
CA ALA A 223 4.54 -4.48 -1.76
C ALA A 223 4.02 -4.73 -0.33
N LEU A 224 3.71 -5.99 -0.01
CA LEU A 224 3.25 -6.42 1.32
C LEU A 224 4.34 -6.10 2.36
N PRO A 225 4.03 -5.36 3.44
CA PRO A 225 4.97 -5.16 4.54
C PRO A 225 5.42 -6.49 5.13
N SER A 226 6.73 -6.67 5.32
CA SER A 226 7.29 -7.90 5.88
C SER A 226 7.10 -7.95 7.38
N MET A 227 6.42 -8.98 7.89
CA MET A 227 6.40 -9.32 9.33
C MET A 227 7.54 -10.30 9.72
N GLY A 228 8.70 -10.15 9.06
CA GLY A 228 9.89 -10.93 9.37
C GLY A 228 10.52 -10.58 10.72
N PRO A 229 11.62 -11.26 11.10
CA PRO A 229 12.34 -10.97 12.33
C PRO A 229 12.79 -9.52 12.42
N THR A 230 12.50 -8.85 13.54
CA THR A 230 12.89 -7.46 13.79
C THR A 230 13.81 -7.33 14.99
N ARG A 231 14.45 -6.16 15.14
CA ARG A 231 15.44 -5.91 16.20
C ARG A 231 14.81 -5.68 17.58
N SER A 232 13.50 -5.43 17.67
CA SER A 232 12.80 -5.18 18.94
C SER A 232 11.31 -5.51 18.83
N ALA A 233 10.67 -5.83 19.96
CA ALA A 233 9.22 -6.05 20.00
C ALA A 233 8.42 -4.82 19.53
N ALA A 234 8.94 -3.61 19.77
CA ALA A 234 8.33 -2.36 19.29
C ALA A 234 8.42 -2.25 17.75
N ALA A 235 9.56 -2.62 17.15
CA ALA A 235 9.70 -2.66 15.69
C ALA A 235 8.79 -3.72 15.06
N LEU A 236 8.61 -4.87 15.71
CA LEU A 236 7.66 -5.89 15.28
C LEU A 236 6.22 -5.38 15.34
N ARG A 237 5.83 -4.67 16.42
CA ARG A 237 4.51 -4.03 16.53
C ARG A 237 4.28 -2.99 15.44
N ALA A 238 5.29 -2.20 15.08
CA ALA A 238 5.21 -1.25 13.98
C ALA A 238 5.01 -1.96 12.62
N ALA A 239 5.79 -3.01 12.35
CA ALA A 239 5.63 -3.82 11.14
C ALA A 239 4.25 -4.51 11.07
N TRP A 240 3.71 -4.95 12.21
CA TRP A 240 2.35 -5.46 12.31
C TRP A 240 1.30 -4.39 11.98
N ALA A 241 1.44 -3.17 12.51
CA ALA A 241 0.53 -2.07 12.21
C ALA A 241 0.54 -1.73 10.70
N ASP A 242 1.72 -1.66 10.08
CA ASP A 242 1.87 -1.48 8.63
C ASP A 242 1.17 -2.60 7.85
N TRP A 243 1.35 -3.85 8.27
CA TRP A 243 0.71 -5.02 7.68
C TRP A 243 -0.82 -4.97 7.80
N VAL A 244 -1.37 -4.59 8.96
CA VAL A 244 -2.82 -4.45 9.15
C VAL A 244 -3.38 -3.37 8.23
N SER A 245 -2.76 -2.18 8.19
CA SER A 245 -3.17 -1.09 7.31
C SER A 245 -3.18 -1.53 5.84
N TYR A 246 -2.13 -2.25 5.41
CA TYR A 246 -2.08 -2.83 4.07
C TYR A 246 -3.25 -3.79 3.80
N CYS A 247 -3.53 -4.69 4.75
CA CYS A 247 -4.63 -5.64 4.63
C CYS A 247 -6.00 -4.93 4.52
N GLN A 248 -6.25 -3.90 5.33
CA GLN A 248 -7.50 -3.13 5.29
C GLN A 248 -7.72 -2.46 3.93
N ILE A 249 -6.69 -1.83 3.37
CA ILE A 249 -6.76 -1.21 2.04
C ILE A 249 -7.09 -2.26 0.98
N CYS A 250 -6.37 -3.39 0.98
CA CYS A 250 -6.59 -4.44 -0.01
C CYS A 250 -7.96 -5.10 0.14
N MET A 251 -8.43 -5.31 1.37
CA MET A 251 -9.78 -5.81 1.64
C MET A 251 -10.84 -4.82 1.15
N GLY A 252 -10.66 -3.51 1.35
CA GLY A 252 -11.56 -2.49 0.81
C GLY A 252 -11.66 -2.55 -0.72
N LEU A 253 -10.53 -2.64 -1.42
CA LEU A 253 -10.48 -2.78 -2.88
C LEU A 253 -11.19 -4.05 -3.38
N VAL A 254 -10.95 -5.17 -2.72
CA VAL A 254 -11.60 -6.44 -3.04
C VAL A 254 -13.10 -6.36 -2.77
N LEU A 255 -13.52 -5.86 -1.61
CA LEU A 255 -14.92 -5.77 -1.23
C LEU A 255 -15.71 -4.81 -2.11
N GLU A 256 -15.12 -3.69 -2.51
CA GLU A 256 -15.70 -2.81 -3.52
C GLU A 256 -15.97 -3.58 -4.82
N ARG A 257 -14.96 -4.28 -5.35
CA ARG A 257 -15.12 -5.04 -6.60
C ARG A 257 -16.16 -6.16 -6.47
N LEU A 258 -16.23 -6.82 -5.33
CA LEU A 258 -17.22 -7.86 -5.07
C LEU A 258 -18.64 -7.31 -4.95
N VAL A 259 -18.81 -6.21 -4.21
CA VAL A 259 -20.11 -5.68 -3.82
C VAL A 259 -20.62 -4.66 -4.83
N ALA A 260 -19.85 -3.61 -5.10
CA ALA A 260 -20.27 -2.53 -6.01
C ALA A 260 -20.37 -3.04 -7.45
N HIS A 261 -19.39 -3.84 -7.91
CA HIS A 261 -19.38 -4.33 -9.30
C HIS A 261 -20.04 -5.72 -9.45
N GLY A 262 -20.65 -6.25 -8.39
CA GLY A 262 -21.40 -7.51 -8.45
C GLY A 262 -20.54 -8.74 -8.80
N MET A 263 -19.23 -8.73 -8.54
CA MET A 263 -18.33 -9.85 -8.87
C MET A 263 -18.39 -11.02 -7.88
N TRP A 264 -19.08 -10.87 -6.75
CA TRP A 264 -19.25 -11.90 -5.73
C TRP A 264 -19.84 -13.23 -6.23
N ASP A 265 -20.94 -13.22 -6.99
CA ASP A 265 -21.58 -14.44 -7.51
C ASP A 265 -20.66 -15.19 -8.46
N ARG A 266 -19.90 -14.42 -9.26
CA ARG A 266 -18.88 -14.96 -10.15
C ARG A 266 -17.75 -15.59 -9.35
N LEU A 267 -17.12 -14.87 -8.42
CA LEU A 267 -16.00 -15.38 -7.64
C LEU A 267 -16.40 -16.63 -6.83
N ARG A 268 -17.58 -16.60 -6.19
CA ARG A 268 -18.09 -17.73 -5.41
C ARG A 268 -18.33 -18.99 -6.24
N ARG A 269 -18.76 -18.83 -7.49
CA ARG A 269 -19.00 -19.94 -8.42
C ARG A 269 -17.71 -20.44 -9.06
N ASP A 270 -16.88 -19.51 -9.53
CA ASP A 270 -15.69 -19.79 -10.33
C ASP A 270 -14.51 -20.25 -9.44
N ASP A 271 -14.42 -19.75 -8.20
CA ASP A 271 -13.43 -20.16 -7.19
C ASP A 271 -14.06 -20.27 -5.77
N PRO A 272 -14.85 -21.33 -5.51
CA PRO A 272 -15.47 -21.55 -4.19
C PRO A 272 -14.45 -21.79 -3.08
N GLY A 273 -13.23 -22.22 -3.43
CA GLY A 273 -12.13 -22.42 -2.48
C GLY A 273 -11.63 -21.08 -1.95
N LEU A 274 -11.31 -20.16 -2.85
CA LEU A 274 -10.93 -18.80 -2.49
C LEU A 274 -12.05 -18.07 -1.74
N TRP A 275 -13.31 -18.26 -2.12
CA TRP A 275 -14.44 -17.69 -1.37
C TRP A 275 -14.44 -18.14 0.10
N LYS A 276 -14.25 -19.44 0.35
CA LYS A 276 -14.14 -19.98 1.72
C LYS A 276 -12.90 -19.45 2.45
N ASP A 277 -11.78 -19.31 1.74
CA ASP A 277 -10.56 -18.72 2.30
C ASP A 277 -10.81 -17.25 2.73
N MET A 278 -11.55 -16.48 1.93
CA MET A 278 -11.92 -15.10 2.24
C MET A 278 -12.85 -15.00 3.46
N GLU A 279 -13.82 -15.90 3.59
CA GLU A 279 -14.67 -16.00 4.79
C GLU A 279 -13.83 -16.28 6.05
N GLN A 280 -12.81 -17.12 5.95
CA GLN A 280 -11.89 -17.42 7.05
C GLN A 280 -10.93 -16.27 7.34
N ALA A 281 -10.52 -15.54 6.30
CA ALA A 281 -9.69 -14.34 6.39
C ALA A 281 -10.48 -13.08 6.81
N THR A 282 -11.71 -13.24 7.31
CA THR A 282 -12.53 -12.19 7.94
C THR A 282 -13.01 -11.06 7.02
N PHE A 283 -12.97 -11.24 5.70
CA PHE A 283 -13.45 -10.23 4.73
C PHE A 283 -14.90 -9.77 4.99
N PHE A 284 -15.75 -10.70 5.46
CA PHE A 284 -17.19 -10.47 5.65
C PHE A 284 -17.63 -10.46 7.11
N ASP A 285 -16.69 -10.54 8.05
CA ASP A 285 -16.97 -10.57 9.48
C ASP A 285 -17.29 -9.16 10.03
N HIS A 286 -16.86 -8.12 9.32
CA HIS A 286 -17.10 -6.72 9.65
C HIS A 286 -17.92 -6.02 8.54
N PRO A 287 -18.78 -5.07 8.90
CA PRO A 287 -19.48 -4.25 7.91
C PRO A 287 -18.50 -3.27 7.24
N PRO A 288 -18.91 -2.62 6.14
CA PRO A 288 -18.18 -1.49 5.59
C PRO A 288 -18.05 -0.32 6.57
N LEU A 289 -16.94 0.41 6.50
CA LEU A 289 -16.64 1.61 7.26
C LEU A 289 -17.65 2.73 7.00
N GLY A 290 -18.15 2.83 5.78
CA GLY A 290 -19.10 3.86 5.39
C GLY A 290 -18.48 5.22 5.11
N VAL A 291 -19.33 6.18 4.74
CA VAL A 291 -18.90 7.50 4.22
C VAL A 291 -19.86 8.64 4.54
N TRP A 292 -19.31 9.85 4.63
CA TRP A 292 -20.04 11.11 4.79
C TRP A 292 -20.21 11.86 3.47
N PHE A 293 -21.39 12.43 3.25
CA PHE A 293 -21.67 13.28 2.09
C PHE A 293 -21.83 14.74 2.50
N ARG A 294 -20.99 15.63 1.94
CA ARG A 294 -21.12 17.09 2.10
C ARG A 294 -22.26 17.64 1.24
N ASP A 295 -22.26 17.27 -0.04
CA ASP A 295 -23.19 17.78 -1.05
C ASP A 295 -24.28 16.75 -1.33
N THR A 296 -25.16 16.53 -0.35
CA THR A 296 -26.18 15.47 -0.41
C THR A 296 -27.07 15.59 -1.66
N ASP A 297 -27.54 16.80 -1.96
CA ASP A 297 -28.47 17.05 -3.08
C ASP A 297 -27.82 16.73 -4.44
N ALA A 298 -26.50 16.87 -4.57
CA ALA A 298 -25.77 16.60 -5.82
C ALA A 298 -25.32 15.14 -5.97
N ARG A 299 -25.65 14.28 -5.00
CA ARG A 299 -25.12 12.92 -4.86
C ARG A 299 -26.20 11.91 -4.44
N VAL A 300 -27.46 12.21 -4.72
CA VAL A 300 -28.60 11.36 -4.34
C VAL A 300 -28.44 9.94 -4.88
N ASP A 301 -28.05 9.80 -6.15
CA ASP A 301 -27.85 8.50 -6.79
C ASP A 301 -26.73 7.70 -6.12
N ASP A 302 -25.57 8.31 -5.88
CA ASP A 302 -24.43 7.67 -5.19
C ASP A 302 -24.81 7.21 -3.77
N ILE A 303 -25.57 8.04 -3.05
CA ILE A 303 -26.06 7.74 -1.70
C ILE A 303 -27.01 6.52 -1.73
N ILE A 304 -27.98 6.52 -2.64
CA ILE A 304 -28.93 5.41 -2.80
C ILE A 304 -28.19 4.13 -3.17
N GLU A 305 -27.24 4.21 -4.09
CA GLU A 305 -26.43 3.08 -4.55
C GLU A 305 -25.64 2.47 -3.38
N LEU A 306 -24.88 3.27 -2.64
CA LEU A 306 -24.10 2.79 -1.48
C LEU A 306 -25.00 2.19 -0.39
N ILE A 307 -26.15 2.81 -0.11
CA ILE A 307 -27.13 2.26 0.84
C ILE A 307 -27.65 0.90 0.36
N SER A 308 -27.93 0.76 -0.94
CA SER A 308 -28.39 -0.51 -1.54
C SER A 308 -27.33 -1.62 -1.43
N GLN A 309 -26.06 -1.23 -1.44
CA GLN A 309 -24.90 -2.12 -1.27
C GLN A 309 -24.62 -2.46 0.20
N GLY A 310 -25.37 -1.88 1.15
CA GLY A 310 -25.24 -2.12 2.58
C GLY A 310 -24.15 -1.29 3.27
N VAL A 311 -23.61 -0.28 2.58
CA VAL A 311 -22.62 0.65 3.13
C VAL A 311 -23.33 1.63 4.08
N PRO A 312 -22.76 1.93 5.26
CA PRO A 312 -23.23 3.03 6.09
C PRO A 312 -23.01 4.37 5.39
N VAL A 313 -24.06 5.17 5.24
CA VAL A 313 -23.96 6.48 4.57
C VAL A 313 -24.54 7.56 5.46
N PHE A 314 -23.77 8.63 5.70
CA PHE A 314 -24.16 9.78 6.50
C PHE A 314 -24.41 10.98 5.58
N TYR A 315 -25.62 11.49 5.57
CA TYR A 315 -26.04 12.58 4.67
C TYR A 315 -26.95 13.57 5.37
N ARG A 316 -27.03 14.79 4.85
CA ARG A 316 -27.88 15.85 5.39
C ARG A 316 -29.27 15.75 4.78
N TRP A 317 -30.30 15.69 5.62
CA TRP A 317 -31.69 15.74 5.18
C TRP A 317 -32.18 17.20 5.18
N SER A 318 -32.49 17.72 3.99
CA SER A 318 -32.96 19.07 3.75
C SER A 318 -34.42 19.08 3.27
N ASP A 319 -35.07 20.25 3.32
CA ASP A 319 -36.41 20.42 2.74
C ASP A 319 -36.39 20.28 1.22
N GLU A 320 -35.29 20.67 0.57
CA GLU A 320 -35.05 20.46 -0.85
C GLU A 320 -35.06 18.97 -1.19
N LEU A 321 -34.29 18.17 -0.46
CA LEU A 321 -34.22 16.73 -0.62
C LEU A 321 -35.58 16.05 -0.32
N ALA A 322 -36.33 16.57 0.65
CA ALA A 322 -37.67 16.07 0.95
C ALA A 322 -38.70 16.30 -0.17
N ARG A 323 -38.47 17.27 -1.07
CA ARG A 323 -39.33 17.55 -2.23
C ARG A 323 -38.89 16.78 -3.47
N ASP A 324 -37.66 16.26 -3.51
CA ASP A 324 -37.15 15.48 -4.63
C ASP A 324 -37.74 14.05 -4.63
N PRO A 325 -38.52 13.66 -5.65
CA PRO A 325 -39.05 12.30 -5.76
C PRO A 325 -37.96 11.22 -5.81
N ALA A 326 -36.78 11.52 -6.37
CA ALA A 326 -35.68 10.57 -6.45
C ALA A 326 -35.11 10.24 -5.06
N ALA A 327 -35.18 11.19 -4.12
CA ALA A 327 -34.72 11.00 -2.74
C ALA A 327 -35.73 10.31 -1.83
N ALA A 328 -36.87 9.84 -2.35
CA ALA A 328 -37.87 9.11 -1.56
C ALA A 328 -37.29 7.92 -0.75
N PRO A 329 -36.33 7.10 -1.26
CA PRO A 329 -35.71 6.03 -0.49
C PRO A 329 -34.85 6.53 0.68
N LEU A 330 -34.37 7.78 0.63
CA LEU A 330 -33.52 8.39 1.64
C LEU A 330 -34.32 9.01 2.79
N ARG A 331 -35.65 9.02 2.71
CA ARG A 331 -36.49 9.64 3.74
C ARG A 331 -36.25 8.99 5.12
N PRO A 332 -36.03 9.79 6.18
CA PRO A 332 -35.86 9.25 7.52
C PRO A 332 -37.15 8.64 8.04
N LEU A 333 -37.04 7.51 8.74
CA LEU A 333 -38.11 6.80 9.43
C LEU A 333 -38.43 7.53 10.74
N LEU A 334 -39.01 8.73 10.63
CA LEU A 334 -39.36 9.58 11.78
C LEU A 334 -40.53 9.04 12.62
N SER A 335 -41.23 8.00 12.14
CA SER A 335 -42.48 7.48 12.71
C SER A 335 -42.31 6.37 13.76
N LEU A 336 -41.08 5.93 14.05
CA LEU A 336 -40.85 4.83 15.00
C LEU A 336 -40.80 5.36 16.45
N PRO A 337 -41.47 4.69 17.41
CA PRO A 337 -41.48 5.13 18.79
C PRO A 337 -40.06 5.21 19.35
N THR A 338 -39.79 6.29 20.07
CA THR A 338 -38.53 6.50 20.79
C THR A 338 -38.36 5.36 21.79
N GLU A 339 -37.20 4.70 21.84
CA GLU A 339 -36.87 3.68 22.87
C GLU A 339 -37.00 4.21 24.32
N GLY A 340 -37.29 5.51 24.52
CA GLY A 340 -37.62 6.12 25.81
C GLY A 340 -39.00 5.79 26.37
N ASP A 341 -39.91 5.19 25.58
CA ASP A 341 -41.26 4.79 26.05
C ASP A 341 -41.37 3.29 26.38
N ALA A 342 -40.33 2.49 26.12
CA ALA A 342 -40.28 1.08 26.50
C ALA A 342 -39.50 0.93 27.82
N PRO A 343 -40.03 0.23 28.85
CA PRO A 343 -39.28 -0.05 30.07
C PRO A 343 -37.98 -0.76 29.67
N ALA A 344 -36.85 -0.25 30.18
CA ALA A 344 -35.51 -0.72 29.85
C ALA A 344 -35.45 -2.26 29.92
N ALA A 345 -35.50 -2.91 28.75
CA ALA A 345 -35.22 -4.33 28.67
C ALA A 345 -33.76 -4.52 29.08
N PRO A 346 -33.45 -5.44 30.01
CA PRO A 346 -32.07 -5.69 30.39
C PRO A 346 -31.27 -6.02 29.14
N TYR A 347 -30.18 -5.28 28.97
CA TYR A 347 -29.17 -5.50 27.96
C TYR A 347 -28.73 -6.97 27.98
N VAL A 348 -29.15 -7.75 26.98
CA VAL A 348 -28.52 -9.03 26.67
C VAL A 348 -27.42 -8.71 25.66
N GLU A 349 -26.17 -8.78 26.10
CA GLU A 349 -25.00 -8.88 25.21
C GLU A 349 -25.33 -9.92 24.14
N THR A 350 -25.53 -9.47 22.91
CA THR A 350 -25.69 -10.38 21.77
C THR A 350 -24.32 -10.95 21.45
N GLY A 351 -24.00 -12.03 22.16
CA GLY A 351 -22.74 -12.77 22.14
C GLY A 351 -21.79 -12.32 23.24
N SER A 352 -21.90 -12.96 24.42
CA SER A 352 -20.86 -12.91 25.44
C SER A 352 -19.48 -13.14 24.80
N PRO A 353 -18.39 -12.48 25.24
CA PRO A 353 -17.04 -12.74 24.76
C PRO A 353 -16.70 -14.24 24.68
N ALA A 354 -17.28 -15.07 25.56
CA ALA A 354 -17.16 -16.52 25.53
C ALA A 354 -17.70 -17.19 24.24
N ALA A 355 -18.79 -16.71 23.65
CA ALA A 355 -19.34 -17.26 22.40
C ALA A 355 -18.49 -16.88 21.18
N LYS A 356 -17.94 -15.66 21.16
CA LYS A 356 -16.96 -15.23 20.15
C LYS A 356 -15.62 -15.94 20.33
N GLU A 357 -15.16 -16.14 21.56
CA GLU A 357 -13.96 -16.93 21.91
C GLU A 357 -14.11 -18.39 21.51
N SER A 358 -15.29 -19.00 21.71
CA SER A 358 -15.58 -20.37 21.26
C SER A 358 -15.54 -20.48 19.73
N SER A 359 -16.09 -19.50 19.00
CA SER A 359 -16.06 -19.49 17.52
C SER A 359 -14.64 -19.27 16.98
N LEU A 360 -13.89 -18.32 17.52
CA LEU A 360 -12.51 -18.04 17.11
C LEU A 360 -11.55 -19.18 17.47
N SER A 361 -11.72 -19.78 18.66
CA SER A 361 -10.93 -20.94 19.09
C SER A 361 -11.28 -22.20 18.29
N ALA A 362 -12.57 -22.42 17.98
CA ALA A 362 -12.99 -23.51 17.10
C ALA A 362 -12.46 -23.34 15.67
N ARG A 363 -12.39 -22.11 15.15
CA ARG A 363 -11.77 -21.83 13.84
C ARG A 363 -10.26 -22.02 13.85
N ARG A 364 -9.58 -21.58 14.91
CA ARG A 364 -8.15 -21.88 15.13
C ARG A 364 -7.92 -23.39 15.12
N ALA A 365 -8.78 -24.18 15.76
CA ALA A 365 -8.71 -25.64 15.74
C ALA A 365 -9.05 -26.26 14.35
N ALA A 366 -10.01 -25.71 13.62
CA ALA A 366 -10.43 -26.22 12.30
C ALA A 366 -9.34 -26.05 11.22
N VAL A 367 -8.55 -24.96 11.29
CA VAL A 367 -7.38 -24.76 10.41
C VAL A 367 -6.33 -25.87 10.63
N PHE A 368 -6.17 -26.37 11.85
CA PHE A 368 -5.28 -27.51 12.14
C PHE A 368 -5.84 -28.86 11.68
N GLN A 369 -7.17 -29.02 11.59
CA GLN A 369 -7.78 -30.23 11.05
C GLN A 369 -7.67 -30.34 9.51
N MET A 370 -7.40 -29.24 8.79
CA MET A 370 -7.13 -29.27 7.34
C MET A 370 -5.64 -29.44 6.98
N ALA A 371 -4.76 -29.63 7.96
CA ALA A 371 -3.33 -29.89 7.80
C ALA A 371 -2.85 -31.31 7.38
N PRO A 372 -3.68 -32.34 7.06
CA PRO A 372 -3.13 -33.65 6.70
C PRO A 372 -2.20 -33.61 5.48
N ARG A 373 -2.57 -32.86 4.43
CA ARG A 373 -1.77 -32.79 3.19
C ARG A 373 -0.41 -32.09 3.36
N HIS A 374 -0.30 -31.16 4.30
CA HIS A 374 0.97 -30.48 4.61
C HIS A 374 1.82 -31.25 5.61
N ALA A 375 1.19 -31.95 6.56
CA ALA A 375 1.89 -32.86 7.48
C ALA A 375 2.51 -34.06 6.74
N THR A 376 1.84 -34.61 5.73
CA THR A 376 2.41 -35.70 4.89
C THR A 376 3.61 -35.22 4.07
N ARG A 377 3.58 -33.98 3.56
CA ARG A 377 4.72 -33.37 2.84
C ARG A 377 5.90 -33.08 3.76
N LEU A 378 5.64 -32.58 4.97
CA LEU A 378 6.67 -32.35 5.98
C LEU A 378 7.27 -33.66 6.51
N ALA A 379 6.45 -34.70 6.70
CA ALA A 379 6.92 -36.04 7.09
C ALA A 379 7.75 -36.69 5.97
N ALA A 380 7.37 -36.51 4.70
CA ALA A 380 8.18 -36.91 3.57
C ALA A 380 9.52 -36.14 3.55
N GLU A 381 9.52 -34.82 3.68
CA GLU A 381 10.75 -34.00 3.72
C GLU A 381 11.68 -34.34 4.91
N LEU A 382 11.11 -34.69 6.07
CA LEU A 382 11.85 -35.14 7.25
C LEU A 382 12.44 -36.56 7.10
N SER A 383 11.84 -37.41 6.27
CA SER A 383 12.33 -38.77 5.98
C SER A 383 13.50 -38.81 4.98
N VAL A 384 13.69 -37.76 4.17
CA VAL A 384 14.77 -37.69 3.16
C VAL A 384 15.95 -36.82 3.62
N ASN A 385 15.82 -36.08 4.74
CA ASN A 385 16.86 -35.14 5.19
C ASN A 385 17.24 -35.33 6.68
N PRO A 386 18.33 -36.07 6.97
CA PRO A 386 18.82 -36.31 8.33
C PRO A 386 19.10 -35.01 9.12
N GLY A 387 19.44 -33.92 8.42
CA GLY A 387 19.73 -32.62 9.02
C GLY A 387 18.50 -31.83 9.49
N ALA A 388 17.29 -32.20 9.04
CA ALA A 388 16.04 -31.59 9.47
C ALA A 388 15.50 -32.27 10.76
N ALA A 389 15.65 -33.60 10.86
CA ALA A 389 15.31 -34.35 12.07
C ALA A 389 16.18 -33.99 13.28
N ALA A 390 17.48 -33.77 13.08
CA ALA A 390 18.40 -33.30 14.13
C ALA A 390 18.02 -31.90 14.68
N ARG A 391 17.48 -31.02 13.81
CA ARG A 391 17.00 -29.69 14.19
C ARG A 391 15.70 -29.75 14.99
N ALA A 392 14.76 -30.61 14.60
CA ALA A 392 13.52 -30.82 15.36
C ALA A 392 13.78 -31.36 16.78
N LYS A 393 14.76 -32.28 16.93
CA LYS A 393 15.20 -32.82 18.23
C LYS A 393 15.90 -31.76 19.10
N ALA A 394 16.74 -30.91 18.51
CA ALA A 394 17.40 -29.80 19.21
C ALA A 394 16.42 -28.70 19.68
N MET A 395 15.20 -28.68 19.14
CA MET A 395 14.14 -27.73 19.49
C MET A 395 13.13 -28.27 20.52
N GLY A 396 13.37 -29.46 21.09
CA GLY A 396 12.58 -29.98 22.22
C GLY A 396 11.17 -30.47 21.86
N ILE A 397 10.88 -30.72 20.59
CA ILE A 397 9.58 -31.23 20.14
C ILE A 397 9.45 -32.70 20.55
N ARG A 398 8.62 -32.99 21.56
CA ARG A 398 8.20 -34.37 21.90
C ARG A 398 6.95 -34.73 21.10
N PHE A 399 6.99 -35.86 20.42
CA PHE A 399 5.79 -36.50 19.88
C PHE A 399 5.30 -37.50 20.93
N ASP A 400 4.17 -37.19 21.55
CA ASP A 400 3.52 -38.07 22.52
C ASP A 400 2.76 -39.17 21.76
N TRP A 401 3.29 -40.38 21.77
CA TRP A 401 2.63 -41.57 21.22
C TRP A 401 2.08 -42.39 22.38
N ASP A 402 0.94 -41.98 22.91
CA ASP A 402 0.25 -42.74 23.94
C ASP A 402 -0.41 -43.99 23.34
N SER A 403 0.27 -45.14 23.44
CA SER A 403 -0.32 -46.46 23.22
C SER A 403 -0.85 -47.02 24.54
N ARG A 404 -2.16 -46.88 24.79
CA ARG A 404 -2.85 -47.77 25.75
C ARG A 404 -3.20 -49.09 25.07
N PRO A 405 -2.84 -50.27 25.63
CA PRO A 405 -3.33 -51.54 25.14
C PRO A 405 -4.63 -51.93 25.85
N LEU A 406 -5.62 -52.35 25.08
CA LEU A 406 -6.79 -53.09 25.56
C LEU A 406 -6.51 -54.60 25.44
N SER A 407 -6.65 -55.27 26.59
CA SER A 407 -7.04 -56.68 26.80
C SER A 407 -6.16 -57.83 26.28
N ALA A 408 -5.51 -58.49 27.25
CA ALA A 408 -5.71 -59.88 27.65
C ALA A 408 -5.61 -61.02 26.62
N ALA A 409 -4.55 -61.82 26.76
CA ALA A 409 -4.65 -63.29 26.84
C ALA A 409 -3.49 -63.86 27.67
N LYS A 410 -3.84 -64.78 28.57
CA LYS A 410 -3.00 -65.49 29.56
C LYS A 410 -1.92 -66.38 28.93
N HIS A 411 -0.78 -66.52 29.60
CA HIS A 411 -0.43 -67.75 30.35
C HIS A 411 0.87 -67.55 31.17
N ASP A 412 0.81 -67.94 32.46
CA ASP A 412 1.78 -68.68 33.31
C ASP A 412 3.25 -68.69 32.84
N SER A 413 4.30 -68.59 33.67
CA SER A 413 4.64 -68.74 35.09
C SER A 413 6.16 -68.44 35.12
N ASP A 414 6.89 -68.00 36.14
CA ASP A 414 7.15 -68.59 37.46
C ASP A 414 8.43 -67.89 38.00
N SER A 415 8.57 -67.82 39.34
CA SER A 415 9.78 -67.59 40.19
C SER A 415 10.70 -66.39 39.90
N GLY A 416 10.93 -65.43 40.81
CA GLY A 416 11.71 -65.57 42.08
C GLY A 416 13.19 -65.22 41.79
N ASP A 417 14.02 -64.53 42.57
CA ASP A 417 14.03 -63.87 43.87
C ASP A 417 15.32 -62.97 43.87
N ASP A 418 15.54 -62.22 44.96
CA ASP A 418 16.82 -61.65 45.45
C ASP A 418 17.33 -60.34 44.80
N GLU A 419 17.25 -59.19 45.50
CA GLU A 419 18.20 -58.69 46.51
C GLU A 419 19.62 -58.48 45.94
N ASP A 420 20.06 -57.22 45.78
CA ASP A 420 21.15 -56.70 46.60
C ASP A 420 21.48 -55.21 46.38
N GLU A 421 21.94 -54.60 47.47
CA GLU A 421 22.43 -53.25 47.65
C GLU A 421 23.77 -52.99 46.91
N GLY A 422 24.10 -51.72 46.69
CA GLY A 422 25.52 -51.32 46.62
C GLY A 422 25.89 -50.27 45.56
N ASP A 423 26.16 -49.07 46.07
CA ASP A 423 27.23 -48.15 45.66
C ASP A 423 27.22 -47.47 44.27
N ALA A 424 26.98 -46.15 44.34
CA ALA A 424 27.45 -45.19 43.35
C ALA A 424 28.98 -45.04 43.42
N PRO A 425 29.67 -44.90 42.27
CA PRO A 425 30.40 -43.65 42.06
C PRO A 425 30.51 -43.19 40.60
N GLY A 426 30.76 -41.89 40.43
CA GLY A 426 31.64 -41.38 39.36
C GLY A 426 30.98 -41.09 38.02
N TRP A 427 30.53 -39.84 37.86
CA TRP A 427 30.15 -39.26 36.57
C TRP A 427 31.40 -38.66 35.90
N GLU A 428 31.80 -39.17 34.73
CA GLU A 428 32.34 -38.39 33.60
C GLU A 428 32.37 -39.24 32.30
N PRO A 429 32.27 -38.61 31.11
CA PRO A 429 31.62 -39.22 29.93
C PRO A 429 32.61 -39.85 28.94
N ARG A 430 32.21 -40.97 28.33
CA ARG A 430 32.79 -41.48 27.08
C ARG A 430 31.73 -41.99 26.10
N ASP A 431 31.73 -41.35 24.93
CA ASP A 431 31.47 -41.82 23.58
C ASP A 431 30.59 -43.06 23.38
N ALA A 432 29.38 -42.84 22.85
CA ALA A 432 28.57 -43.87 22.20
C ALA A 432 28.33 -43.49 20.73
N ALA A 433 29.04 -44.18 19.83
CA ALA A 433 28.67 -44.30 18.43
C ALA A 433 27.36 -45.10 18.34
N VAL A 434 26.32 -44.52 17.73
CA VAL A 434 25.00 -45.16 17.57
C VAL A 434 24.86 -45.67 16.14
N HIS A 435 24.59 -46.97 16.04
CA HIS A 435 24.16 -47.69 14.84
C HIS A 435 22.92 -47.03 14.20
N THR A 436 23.03 -46.69 12.91
CA THR A 436 22.02 -46.01 12.09
C THR A 436 21.02 -46.95 11.38
N GLU A 437 21.20 -48.27 11.41
CA GLU A 437 20.42 -49.18 10.55
C GLU A 437 19.01 -49.53 11.08
N GLY A 438 18.75 -49.40 12.38
CA GLY A 438 17.42 -49.70 12.96
C GLY A 438 16.37 -48.58 12.79
N PHE A 439 16.81 -47.35 12.50
CA PHE A 439 15.95 -46.17 12.50
C PHE A 439 15.24 -45.96 11.15
N GLU A 440 15.90 -46.29 10.04
CA GLU A 440 15.34 -46.16 8.69
C GLU A 440 14.21 -47.17 8.42
N GLN A 441 14.30 -48.37 8.98
CA GLN A 441 13.24 -49.39 8.86
C GLN A 441 11.98 -49.01 9.64
N GLY A 442 12.11 -48.37 10.81
CA GLY A 442 10.98 -47.91 11.62
C GLY A 442 10.18 -46.77 10.97
N ILE A 443 10.88 -45.81 10.35
CA ILE A 443 10.24 -44.69 9.63
C ILE A 443 9.51 -45.18 8.37
N SER A 444 10.12 -46.11 7.62
CA SER A 444 9.51 -46.69 6.41
C SER A 444 8.22 -47.47 6.73
N HIS A 445 8.20 -48.20 7.85
CA HIS A 445 7.03 -48.96 8.29
C HIS A 445 5.90 -48.05 8.83
N GLY A 446 6.25 -46.98 9.55
CA GLY A 446 5.28 -46.02 10.09
C GLY A 446 4.55 -45.24 8.99
N VAL A 447 5.28 -44.80 7.96
CA VAL A 447 4.71 -44.07 6.82
C VAL A 447 3.82 -44.98 5.96
N ARG A 448 4.21 -46.24 5.72
CA ARG A 448 3.36 -47.22 5.03
C ARG A 448 2.07 -47.53 5.78
N SER A 449 2.16 -47.74 7.10
CA SER A 449 0.99 -48.02 7.94
C SER A 449 -0.01 -46.87 7.95
N LEU A 450 0.49 -45.62 7.98
CA LEU A 450 -0.35 -44.42 7.90
C LEU A 450 -1.01 -44.28 6.52
N ALA A 451 -0.26 -44.51 5.43
CA ALA A 451 -0.80 -44.44 4.06
C ALA A 451 -1.89 -45.50 3.80
N GLN A 452 -1.71 -46.73 4.29
CA GLN A 452 -2.71 -47.80 4.20
C GLN A 452 -3.97 -47.49 5.03
N ARG A 453 -3.82 -46.89 6.23
CA ARG A 453 -4.96 -46.41 7.03
C ARG A 453 -5.74 -45.26 6.39
N LEU A 454 -5.08 -44.48 5.53
CA LEU A 454 -5.68 -43.40 4.76
C LEU A 454 -6.23 -43.85 3.40
N GLY A 455 -6.22 -45.16 3.11
CA GLY A 455 -6.82 -45.74 1.91
C GLY A 455 -5.98 -45.65 0.64
N PHE A 456 -4.69 -45.30 0.74
CA PHE A 456 -3.79 -45.33 -0.41
C PHE A 456 -3.37 -46.76 -0.73
N THR A 457 -3.50 -47.14 -1.99
CA THR A 457 -3.03 -48.44 -2.48
C THR A 457 -1.52 -48.41 -2.71
N GLU A 458 -0.90 -49.58 -2.79
CA GLU A 458 0.54 -49.69 -3.05
C GLU A 458 0.93 -49.10 -4.43
N ASP A 459 0.00 -49.10 -5.38
CA ASP A 459 0.17 -48.48 -6.70
C ASP A 459 0.07 -46.95 -6.65
N ASP A 460 -0.76 -46.38 -5.77
CA ASP A 460 -0.80 -44.91 -5.55
C ASP A 460 0.53 -44.38 -5.01
N LEU A 461 1.15 -45.15 -4.11
CA LEU A 461 2.46 -44.81 -3.54
C LEU A 461 3.58 -44.89 -4.60
N LYS A 462 3.49 -45.84 -5.54
CA LYS A 462 4.44 -45.94 -6.66
C LYS A 462 4.26 -44.84 -7.71
N ARG A 463 3.02 -44.41 -7.96
CA ARG A 463 2.72 -43.28 -8.86
C ARG A 463 3.23 -41.95 -8.30
N LEU A 464 3.06 -41.72 -6.99
CA LEU A 464 3.59 -40.53 -6.31
C LEU A 464 5.12 -40.47 -6.27
N ALA A 465 5.81 -41.61 -6.40
CA ALA A 465 7.26 -41.71 -6.40
C ALA A 465 7.89 -41.61 -7.81
N SER A 466 7.08 -41.54 -8.88
CA SER A 466 7.58 -41.48 -10.27
C SER A 466 7.48 -40.04 -10.80
N PRO A 467 8.57 -39.44 -11.34
CA PRO A 467 8.51 -38.11 -11.95
C PRO A 467 7.77 -38.19 -13.30
N GLU A 468 6.68 -37.45 -13.46
CA GLU A 468 5.99 -37.29 -14.76
C GLU A 468 6.85 -36.45 -15.73
N PRO A 469 6.93 -36.82 -17.02
CA PRO A 469 7.57 -35.99 -18.04
C PRO A 469 6.66 -34.83 -18.47
N GLU A 470 7.23 -33.63 -18.60
CA GLU A 470 6.53 -32.45 -19.13
C GLU A 470 6.09 -32.68 -20.60
N PRO A 471 4.92 -32.14 -21.01
CA PRO A 471 4.49 -32.20 -22.41
C PRO A 471 5.29 -31.21 -23.27
N GLU A 472 5.93 -31.71 -24.33
CA GLU A 472 6.62 -30.90 -25.33
C GLU A 472 5.65 -29.95 -26.09
N PRO A 473 6.03 -28.69 -26.35
CA PRO A 473 5.30 -27.84 -27.28
C PRO A 473 5.55 -28.28 -28.73
N ILE A 474 4.45 -28.51 -29.44
CA ILE A 474 4.39 -28.79 -30.88
C ILE A 474 5.04 -27.64 -31.66
N CYS A 475 6.19 -27.89 -32.27
CA CYS A 475 6.88 -27.00 -33.20
C CYS A 475 6.63 -27.45 -34.65
N TYR A 476 6.04 -26.59 -35.47
CA TYR A 476 5.97 -26.78 -36.92
C TYR A 476 7.36 -26.56 -37.54
N HIS A 477 7.90 -27.61 -38.18
CA HIS A 477 9.05 -27.52 -39.07
C HIS A 477 8.67 -26.88 -40.41
N LEU A 478 9.43 -25.88 -40.85
CA LEU A 478 9.66 -25.62 -42.28
C LEU A 478 11.16 -25.39 -42.49
N THR A 479 11.75 -26.41 -43.12
CA THR A 479 13.15 -26.54 -43.54
C THR A 479 13.52 -25.59 -44.68
N LYS A 480 14.74 -25.03 -44.64
CA LYS A 480 15.67 -25.07 -45.78
C LYS A 480 17.11 -24.80 -45.37
N ASP A 481 17.96 -25.78 -45.63
CA ASP A 481 19.41 -25.73 -45.55
C ASP A 481 20.03 -24.67 -46.47
N VAL A 482 21.07 -23.97 -45.98
CA VAL A 482 22.31 -23.70 -46.73
C VAL A 482 23.46 -23.62 -45.72
N GLN A 483 24.34 -24.62 -45.71
CA GLN A 483 25.72 -24.47 -45.27
C GLN A 483 26.51 -23.71 -46.34
N LEU A 484 27.42 -22.81 -45.94
CA LEU A 484 28.79 -22.69 -46.49
C LEU A 484 29.57 -21.55 -45.76
N THR A 485 30.56 -21.99 -44.99
CA THR A 485 31.94 -21.48 -44.85
C THR A 485 32.29 -20.02 -45.18
N GLY A 486 33.10 -19.42 -44.30
CA GLY A 486 34.27 -18.63 -44.73
C GLY A 486 34.24 -17.13 -44.44
N ARG A 487 35.27 -16.68 -43.74
CA ARG A 487 35.62 -15.29 -43.39
C ARG A 487 35.53 -14.30 -44.56
N VAL A 488 35.26 -13.05 -44.16
CA VAL A 488 35.52 -11.73 -44.79
C VAL A 488 34.20 -10.97 -44.94
N SER A 489 33.95 -9.97 -44.08
CA SER A 489 33.20 -8.73 -44.40
C SER A 489 32.89 -7.88 -43.15
N ALA A 490 33.87 -7.17 -42.59
CA ALA A 490 33.60 -6.11 -41.60
C ALA A 490 32.96 -4.84 -42.21
N VAL A 491 32.86 -4.75 -43.54
CA VAL A 491 32.29 -3.59 -44.25
C VAL A 491 30.87 -3.83 -44.78
N ARG A 492 30.38 -5.09 -44.78
CA ARG A 492 29.04 -5.46 -45.27
C ARG A 492 27.97 -5.49 -44.16
N GLU A 493 28.38 -5.45 -42.89
CA GLU A 493 27.46 -5.42 -41.74
C GLU A 493 26.79 -4.07 -41.50
N ALA A 494 27.45 -2.94 -41.79
CA ALA A 494 26.87 -1.61 -41.59
C ALA A 494 25.64 -1.38 -42.50
N GLY A 495 25.69 -1.88 -43.75
CA GLY A 495 24.56 -1.86 -44.68
C GLY A 495 23.43 -2.83 -44.30
N LYS A 496 23.77 -3.98 -43.69
CA LYS A 496 22.75 -4.94 -43.20
C LYS A 496 22.05 -4.44 -41.94
N ARG A 497 22.76 -3.81 -40.98
CA ARG A 497 22.17 -3.25 -39.75
C ARG A 497 21.13 -2.16 -40.04
N LYS A 498 21.37 -1.31 -41.03
CA LYS A 498 20.42 -0.29 -41.47
C LYS A 498 19.11 -0.91 -41.98
N ASN A 499 19.21 -1.96 -42.79
CA ASN A 499 18.03 -2.69 -43.28
C ASN A 499 17.33 -3.50 -42.17
N THR A 500 18.05 -4.03 -41.18
CA THR A 500 17.44 -4.76 -40.05
C THR A 500 16.61 -3.84 -39.16
N VAL A 501 17.10 -2.63 -38.87
CA VAL A 501 16.36 -1.63 -38.07
C VAL A 501 15.14 -1.12 -38.86
N THR A 502 15.30 -0.78 -40.14
CA THR A 502 14.16 -0.36 -40.99
C THR A 502 13.10 -1.47 -41.10
N ASN A 503 13.51 -2.74 -41.19
CA ASN A 503 12.59 -3.88 -41.24
C ASN A 503 11.96 -4.19 -39.87
N GLN A 504 12.67 -3.98 -38.75
CA GLN A 504 12.11 -4.11 -37.40
C GLN A 504 11.08 -3.01 -37.12
N VAL A 505 11.39 -1.77 -37.48
CA VAL A 505 10.44 -0.65 -37.39
C VAL A 505 9.21 -0.93 -38.26
N ALA A 506 9.39 -1.32 -39.53
CA ALA A 506 8.29 -1.65 -40.42
C ALA A 506 7.45 -2.86 -39.96
N ARG A 507 8.06 -3.82 -39.24
CA ARG A 507 7.37 -4.97 -38.62
C ARG A 507 6.55 -4.54 -37.41
N VAL A 508 7.12 -3.71 -36.53
CA VAL A 508 6.40 -3.14 -35.37
C VAL A 508 5.18 -2.31 -35.81
N PHE A 509 5.29 -1.55 -36.90
CA PHE A 509 4.14 -0.81 -37.46
C PHE A 509 3.06 -1.73 -38.07
N ARG A 510 3.43 -2.90 -38.60
CA ARG A 510 2.47 -3.89 -39.13
C ARG A 510 1.72 -4.59 -37.99
N ASP A 511 2.45 -5.01 -36.96
CA ASP A 511 1.87 -5.63 -35.76
C ASP A 511 0.96 -4.63 -34.99
N TYR A 512 1.20 -3.32 -35.13
CA TYR A 512 0.37 -2.23 -34.61
C TYR A 512 -0.95 -2.04 -35.39
N GLU A 513 -0.92 -2.12 -36.72
CA GLU A 513 -2.14 -2.05 -37.55
C GLU A 513 -3.09 -3.24 -37.30
N GLU A 514 -2.56 -4.39 -36.88
CA GLU A 514 -3.32 -5.60 -36.57
C GLU A 514 -3.94 -5.60 -35.15
N THR A 515 -3.40 -4.83 -34.20
CA THR A 515 -3.77 -4.91 -32.77
C THR A 515 -4.69 -3.80 -32.27
N GLY A 516 -4.92 -2.74 -33.05
CA GLY A 516 -6.00 -1.79 -32.76
C GLY A 516 -5.82 -0.97 -31.47
N GLY A 517 -4.66 -0.35 -31.26
CA GLY A 517 -4.53 0.87 -30.43
C GLY A 517 -3.81 0.75 -29.07
N PHE A 518 -3.11 1.85 -28.76
CA PHE A 518 -2.33 2.22 -27.56
C PHE A 518 -0.96 1.57 -27.35
N GLY A 519 0.03 2.16 -28.02
CA GLY A 519 1.46 2.05 -27.71
C GLY A 519 2.17 0.93 -28.45
N PHE A 520 3.27 1.25 -29.14
CA PHE A 520 4.17 0.24 -29.70
C PHE A 520 5.50 0.25 -28.95
N SER A 521 6.07 -0.93 -28.71
CA SER A 521 7.43 -1.09 -28.16
C SER A 521 8.41 -1.35 -29.30
N LEU A 522 9.51 -0.61 -29.32
CA LEU A 522 10.67 -0.91 -30.17
C LEU A 522 11.81 -1.41 -29.27
N ALA A 523 12.06 -2.73 -29.30
CA ALA A 523 13.09 -3.37 -28.49
C ALA A 523 14.50 -3.18 -29.07
N ILE A 524 15.45 -2.66 -28.26
CA ILE A 524 16.78 -2.29 -28.76
C ILE A 524 17.92 -2.78 -27.86
N THR A 525 18.95 -3.32 -28.51
CA THR A 525 20.16 -3.83 -27.85
C THR A 525 20.97 -2.67 -27.28
N ALA A 526 21.21 -2.65 -25.96
CA ALA A 526 21.91 -1.59 -25.26
C ALA A 526 23.42 -1.52 -25.60
N SER A 527 24.01 -0.35 -25.34
CA SER A 527 25.44 -0.04 -25.53
C SER A 527 26.33 -0.77 -24.49
N PRO A 528 27.56 -1.21 -24.85
CA PRO A 528 28.50 -1.89 -23.95
C PRO A 528 28.91 -1.09 -22.69
N LEU A 529 28.60 0.21 -22.61
CA LEU A 529 28.84 1.04 -21.42
C LEU A 529 28.01 0.63 -20.19
N LEU A 530 26.88 -0.06 -20.40
CA LEU A 530 26.01 -0.52 -19.31
C LEU A 530 26.69 -1.56 -18.41
N GLU A 531 27.55 -2.40 -19.01
CA GLU A 531 28.16 -3.55 -18.36
C GLU A 531 29.18 -3.13 -17.29
N SER A 532 30.05 -2.16 -17.58
CA SER A 532 31.08 -1.69 -16.65
C SER A 532 30.52 -0.96 -15.43
N GLU A 533 29.45 -0.18 -15.58
CA GLU A 533 28.83 0.57 -14.47
C GLU A 533 28.05 -0.35 -13.51
N ILE A 534 27.37 -1.35 -14.08
CA ILE A 534 26.62 -2.33 -13.29
C ILE A 534 27.58 -3.29 -12.57
N LEU A 535 28.68 -3.69 -13.22
CA LEU A 535 29.76 -4.48 -12.61
C LEU A 535 30.37 -3.77 -11.39
N ALA A 536 30.63 -2.48 -11.50
CA ALA A 536 31.16 -1.67 -10.41
C ALA A 536 30.20 -1.57 -9.22
N THR A 537 28.89 -1.58 -9.47
CA THR A 537 27.87 -1.39 -8.43
C THR A 537 27.42 -2.69 -7.76
N LEU A 538 27.29 -3.77 -8.53
CA LEU A 538 26.85 -5.07 -8.02
C LEU A 538 27.97 -5.87 -7.37
N GLY A 539 29.24 -5.51 -7.59
CA GLY A 539 30.41 -6.22 -7.07
C GLY A 539 30.54 -7.66 -7.58
N ARG A 540 29.78 -8.03 -8.62
CA ARG A 540 29.80 -9.34 -9.28
C ARG A 540 29.41 -9.22 -10.76
N PRO A 541 29.95 -10.08 -11.63
CA PRO A 541 29.52 -10.15 -13.02
C PRO A 541 28.07 -10.59 -13.17
N LEU A 542 27.36 -9.89 -14.05
CA LEU A 542 26.09 -10.35 -14.59
C LEU A 542 26.34 -11.56 -15.49
N THR A 543 25.41 -12.50 -15.50
CA THR A 543 25.43 -13.60 -16.48
C THR A 543 25.17 -13.05 -17.89
N GLU A 544 25.70 -13.70 -18.93
CA GLU A 544 25.40 -13.34 -20.33
C GLU A 544 23.89 -13.26 -20.60
N THR A 545 23.09 -14.12 -19.94
CA THR A 545 21.63 -14.10 -20.00
C THR A 545 21.02 -12.83 -19.40
N GLN A 546 21.55 -12.34 -18.28
CA GLN A 546 21.12 -11.08 -17.67
C GLN A 546 21.53 -9.87 -18.52
N LEU A 547 22.76 -9.86 -19.05
CA LEU A 547 23.24 -8.84 -19.98
C LEU A 547 22.41 -8.80 -21.27
N ALA A 548 22.08 -9.96 -21.83
CA ALA A 548 21.21 -10.08 -23.01
C ALA A 548 19.77 -9.63 -22.74
N ALA A 549 19.31 -9.70 -21.48
CA ALA A 549 18.00 -9.25 -21.04
C ALA A 549 17.94 -7.74 -20.73
N MET A 550 19.07 -7.04 -20.53
CA MET A 550 19.10 -5.60 -20.23
C MET A 550 19.06 -4.73 -21.49
N LYS A 551 18.09 -5.00 -22.37
CA LYS A 551 17.86 -4.22 -23.58
C LYS A 551 16.92 -3.06 -23.27
N ALA A 552 17.37 -1.84 -23.53
CA ALA A 552 16.51 -0.67 -23.41
C ALA A 552 15.47 -0.69 -24.53
N GLU A 553 14.21 -0.51 -24.18
CA GLU A 553 13.11 -0.38 -25.13
C GLU A 553 12.66 1.07 -25.19
N LEU A 554 12.37 1.56 -26.39
CA LEU A 554 11.72 2.85 -26.55
C LEU A 554 10.21 2.63 -26.66
N LEU A 555 9.49 3.34 -25.82
CA LEU A 555 8.04 3.34 -25.73
C LEU A 555 7.57 4.71 -26.17
N VAL A 556 6.69 4.79 -27.16
CA VAL A 556 6.08 6.05 -27.57
C VAL A 556 4.60 6.00 -27.26
N TYR A 557 4.11 6.99 -26.51
CA TYR A 557 2.71 7.03 -26.07
C TYR A 557 1.88 7.73 -27.14
N ASP A 558 0.85 7.05 -27.65
CA ASP A 558 0.02 7.56 -28.74
C ASP A 558 -1.25 8.26 -28.23
N VAL A 559 -1.60 9.35 -28.91
CA VAL A 559 -2.85 10.12 -28.80
C VAL A 559 -3.42 10.44 -30.20
N GLY A 560 -3.16 9.56 -31.18
CA GLY A 560 -3.67 9.61 -32.55
C GLY A 560 -2.85 10.48 -33.49
N VAL A 561 -2.58 11.75 -33.12
CA VAL A 561 -1.80 12.69 -33.96
C VAL A 561 -0.33 12.28 -34.04
N VAL A 562 0.19 11.66 -32.98
CA VAL A 562 1.56 11.16 -32.89
C VAL A 562 1.79 10.02 -33.89
N ASP A 563 0.86 9.07 -33.96
CA ASP A 563 0.89 7.97 -34.93
C ASP A 563 0.98 8.46 -36.38
N GLU A 564 0.14 9.43 -36.78
CA GLU A 564 0.21 9.99 -38.13
C GLU A 564 1.58 10.61 -38.46
N GLN A 565 2.15 11.36 -37.53
CA GLN A 565 3.46 11.99 -37.70
C GLN A 565 4.55 10.94 -37.84
N LEU A 566 4.53 9.91 -37.00
CA LEU A 566 5.46 8.79 -37.04
C LEU A 566 5.32 7.98 -38.32
N LYS A 567 4.09 7.70 -38.78
CA LYS A 567 3.81 7.02 -40.05
C LYS A 567 4.36 7.80 -41.24
N LYS A 568 4.10 9.12 -41.32
CA LYS A 568 4.65 10.01 -42.38
C LYS A 568 6.18 9.94 -42.42
N LEU A 569 6.78 9.92 -41.25
CA LEU A 569 8.21 9.87 -41.03
C LEU A 569 8.86 8.53 -41.42
N VAL A 570 8.21 7.43 -41.07
CA VAL A 570 8.62 6.06 -41.42
C VAL A 570 8.44 5.83 -42.93
N ALA A 571 7.33 6.29 -43.50
CA ALA A 571 7.08 6.24 -44.94
C ALA A 571 8.14 6.99 -45.74
N ALA A 572 8.66 8.10 -45.20
CA ALA A 572 9.76 8.84 -45.80
C ALA A 572 11.13 8.12 -45.71
N LYS A 573 11.20 6.93 -45.09
CA LYS A 573 12.43 6.14 -44.82
C LYS A 573 13.52 6.96 -44.11
N LYS A 574 13.12 7.93 -43.29
CA LYS A 574 14.03 8.90 -42.67
C LYS A 574 14.68 8.44 -41.37
N PHE A 575 14.42 7.23 -40.88
CA PHE A 575 15.03 6.72 -39.63
C PHE A 575 16.14 5.71 -39.93
N PRO A 576 17.40 6.15 -39.96
CA PRO A 576 18.52 5.23 -39.96
C PRO A 576 18.85 4.66 -38.56
N ALA A 577 18.49 5.32 -37.45
CA ALA A 577 18.78 4.87 -36.08
C ALA A 577 17.72 5.27 -35.01
N LEU A 578 17.76 4.64 -33.83
CA LEU A 578 16.93 4.96 -32.65
C LEU A 578 17.10 6.39 -32.17
N GLU A 579 18.34 6.86 -32.19
CA GLU A 579 18.70 8.21 -31.79
C GLU A 579 17.90 9.24 -32.58
N ASP A 580 17.64 8.99 -33.86
CA ASP A 580 16.79 9.85 -34.68
C ASP A 580 15.34 9.89 -34.16
N LEU A 581 14.80 8.76 -33.70
CA LEU A 581 13.43 8.66 -33.18
C LEU A 581 13.29 9.34 -31.81
N VAL A 582 14.26 9.14 -30.92
CA VAL A 582 14.31 9.86 -29.64
C VAL A 582 14.49 11.36 -29.88
N ASN A 583 15.40 11.74 -30.78
CA ASN A 583 15.58 13.14 -31.17
C ASN A 583 14.32 13.73 -31.78
N PHE A 584 13.58 12.96 -32.60
CA PHE A 584 12.30 13.38 -33.13
C PHE A 584 11.27 13.62 -32.01
N CYS A 585 11.16 12.67 -31.06
CA CYS A 585 10.26 12.83 -29.92
C CYS A 585 10.63 14.06 -29.09
N LEU A 586 11.92 14.24 -28.78
CA LEU A 586 12.43 15.39 -28.04
C LEU A 586 12.21 16.72 -28.80
N GLN A 587 12.39 16.75 -30.12
CA GLN A 587 12.19 17.94 -30.94
C GLN A 587 10.73 18.37 -30.95
N ASN A 588 9.80 17.42 -30.98
CA ASN A 588 8.36 17.65 -31.03
C ASN A 588 7.68 17.55 -29.64
N LEU A 589 8.48 17.40 -28.59
CA LEU A 589 8.08 17.15 -27.20
C LEU A 589 7.03 16.04 -27.05
N ILE A 590 7.07 15.03 -27.91
CA ILE A 590 6.18 13.87 -27.86
C ILE A 590 6.49 13.08 -26.59
N ARG A 591 5.46 12.52 -25.95
CA ARG A 591 5.63 11.66 -24.78
C ARG A 591 6.22 10.32 -25.19
N PHE A 592 7.32 9.93 -24.54
CA PHE A 592 7.97 8.65 -24.72
C PHE A 592 8.52 8.13 -23.39
N ALA A 593 9.12 6.95 -23.39
CA ALA A 593 9.94 6.45 -22.29
C ALA A 593 11.04 5.56 -22.85
N VAL A 594 12.25 5.69 -22.29
CA VAL A 594 13.30 4.67 -22.45
C VAL A 594 13.20 3.76 -21.24
N ALA A 595 12.92 2.49 -21.48
CA ALA A 595 12.54 1.55 -20.44
C ALA A 595 13.50 0.36 -20.41
N LEU A 596 13.84 -0.11 -19.22
CA LEU A 596 14.61 -1.35 -19.04
C LEU A 596 13.72 -2.42 -18.45
N PRO A 597 13.82 -3.69 -18.86
CA PRO A 597 13.11 -4.77 -18.20
C PRO A 597 13.39 -4.74 -16.70
N ALA A 598 12.33 -4.77 -15.89
CA ALA A 598 12.46 -4.77 -14.44
C ALA A 598 13.06 -6.11 -14.03
N ILE A 599 14.36 -6.13 -13.75
CA ILE A 599 15.02 -7.30 -13.16
C ILE A 599 14.63 -7.30 -11.67
N VAL A 600 14.09 -8.43 -11.21
CA VAL A 600 13.75 -8.84 -9.81
C VAL A 600 14.25 -7.86 -8.73
N PRO A 601 13.38 -7.43 -7.79
CA PRO A 601 13.49 -6.14 -7.13
C PRO A 601 14.77 -6.00 -6.31
N LEU A 602 15.67 -5.15 -6.77
CA LEU A 602 16.56 -4.40 -5.88
C LEU A 602 15.72 -3.35 -5.13
N ALA A 603 14.67 -3.79 -4.43
CA ALA A 603 13.90 -2.96 -3.51
C ALA A 603 14.75 -2.70 -2.26
N ARG A 604 15.81 -1.89 -2.43
CA ARG A 604 16.33 -1.10 -1.33
C ARG A 604 15.48 0.16 -1.30
N ASP A 605 14.79 0.38 -0.19
CA ASP A 605 14.24 1.64 0.32
C ASP A 605 14.33 2.86 -0.63
N LEU A 606 13.67 2.81 -1.80
CA LEU A 606 13.47 3.97 -2.67
C LEU A 606 12.60 5.03 -1.97
N THR A 607 11.96 4.66 -0.86
CA THR A 607 11.22 5.51 0.07
C THR A 607 12.08 6.56 0.77
N ALA A 608 13.43 6.48 0.67
CA ALA A 608 14.35 7.42 1.30
C ALA A 608 14.79 8.60 0.41
N GLU A 609 14.40 8.66 -0.87
CA GLU A 609 14.74 9.84 -1.68
C GLU A 609 13.92 11.05 -1.23
N ALA A 610 14.65 12.06 -0.75
CA ALA A 610 14.16 13.22 -0.03
C ALA A 610 12.90 13.86 -0.64
N SER A 611 11.89 14.02 0.22
CA SER A 611 10.74 14.91 0.05
C SER A 611 11.18 16.28 -0.49
N VAL A 612 10.39 16.87 -1.39
CA VAL A 612 10.59 18.24 -1.86
C VAL A 612 10.70 19.18 -0.66
N HIS A 613 11.81 19.91 -0.57
CA HIS A 613 12.04 20.82 0.55
C HIS A 613 11.06 22.00 0.49
N GLY A 614 10.55 22.45 1.64
CA GLY A 614 9.58 23.55 1.71
C GLY A 614 10.05 24.86 1.05
N SER A 615 11.36 25.07 0.92
CA SER A 615 11.94 26.23 0.25
C SER A 615 11.96 26.14 -1.28
N TRP A 616 11.44 25.07 -1.88
CA TRP A 616 11.37 24.90 -3.34
C TRP A 616 10.03 25.40 -3.90
N TRP A 617 9.06 25.68 -3.03
CA TRP A 617 7.76 26.22 -3.38
C TRP A 617 7.85 27.73 -3.65
N VAL A 618 7.07 28.20 -4.63
CA VAL A 618 7.01 29.63 -4.95
C VAL A 618 6.28 30.39 -3.83
N THR A 619 6.92 31.42 -3.27
CA THR A 619 6.29 32.25 -2.23
C THR A 619 5.17 33.11 -2.84
N PRO A 620 3.90 32.99 -2.37
CA PRO A 620 2.76 33.69 -2.98
C PRO A 620 2.84 35.21 -3.02
N ASP A 621 3.47 35.80 -2.01
CA ASP A 621 3.47 37.25 -1.80
C ASP A 621 4.68 37.95 -2.45
N ALA A 622 5.57 37.19 -3.10
CA ALA A 622 6.72 37.76 -3.76
C ALA A 622 6.32 38.45 -5.08
N HIS A 623 7.06 39.50 -5.44
CA HIS A 623 6.91 40.14 -6.74
C HIS A 623 7.20 39.15 -7.88
N LEU A 624 6.49 39.24 -9.00
CA LEU A 624 6.49 38.20 -10.04
C LEU A 624 7.88 37.84 -10.60
N PRO A 625 8.74 38.79 -11.01
CA PRO A 625 10.14 38.52 -11.33
C PRO A 625 10.92 37.78 -10.23
N SER A 626 10.67 38.09 -8.95
CA SER A 626 11.33 37.40 -7.83
C SER A 626 10.83 35.96 -7.71
N MET A 627 9.52 35.73 -7.82
CA MET A 627 8.92 34.39 -7.88
C MET A 627 9.51 33.58 -9.05
N PHE A 628 9.59 34.19 -10.23
CA PHE A 628 10.13 33.57 -11.43
C PHE A 628 11.61 33.21 -11.28
N ASN A 629 12.45 34.10 -10.77
CA ASN A 629 13.88 33.84 -10.56
C ASN A 629 14.09 32.73 -9.52
N HIS A 630 13.32 32.76 -8.42
CA HIS A 630 13.35 31.70 -7.42
C HIS A 630 12.93 30.34 -8.00
N TRP A 631 11.84 30.32 -8.76
CA TRP A 631 11.35 29.13 -9.46
C TRP A 631 12.39 28.58 -10.45
N VAL A 632 12.96 29.43 -11.31
CA VAL A 632 14.00 29.00 -12.28
C VAL A 632 15.19 28.39 -11.56
N GLY A 633 15.70 29.03 -10.50
CA GLY A 633 16.83 28.51 -9.74
C GLY A 633 16.54 27.18 -9.07
N THR A 634 15.32 27.01 -8.55
CA THR A 634 14.87 25.75 -7.94
C THR A 634 14.73 24.63 -8.97
N VAL A 635 14.09 24.91 -10.11
CA VAL A 635 13.92 23.94 -11.21
C VAL A 635 15.28 23.56 -11.80
N GLU A 636 16.18 24.52 -12.00
CA GLU A 636 17.54 24.25 -12.48
C GLU A 636 18.30 23.36 -11.50
N TYR A 637 18.23 23.64 -10.20
CA TYR A 637 18.84 22.83 -9.17
C TYR A 637 18.29 21.39 -9.18
N LEU A 638 16.95 21.25 -9.18
CA LEU A 638 16.26 19.96 -9.19
C LEU A 638 16.68 19.11 -10.39
N LEU A 639 16.58 19.68 -11.60
CA LEU A 639 16.90 18.98 -12.85
C LEU A 639 18.40 18.65 -12.97
N LYS A 640 19.31 19.48 -12.43
CA LYS A 640 20.76 19.17 -12.42
C LYS A 640 21.15 18.15 -11.37
N LYS A 641 20.48 18.14 -10.22
CA LYS A 641 20.83 17.25 -9.09
C LYS A 641 20.21 15.88 -9.21
N LYS A 642 19.02 15.77 -9.80
CA LYS A 642 18.32 14.52 -10.01
C LYS A 642 18.20 14.26 -11.51
N ASP A 643 19.15 13.52 -12.07
CA ASP A 643 19.18 13.14 -13.48
C ASP A 643 17.88 12.42 -13.91
N ARG A 644 17.34 11.55 -13.04
CA ARG A 644 16.03 10.91 -13.24
C ARG A 644 14.90 11.90 -13.50
N VAL A 645 14.87 13.03 -12.78
CA VAL A 645 13.80 14.03 -12.89
C VAL A 645 13.91 14.76 -14.22
N TYR A 646 15.15 15.08 -14.64
CA TYR A 646 15.39 15.70 -15.94
C TYR A 646 14.96 14.80 -17.10
N PHE A 647 15.35 13.51 -17.06
CA PHE A 647 14.97 12.58 -18.12
C PHE A 647 13.48 12.25 -18.10
N ALA A 648 12.88 12.06 -16.94
CA ALA A 648 11.43 11.88 -16.79
C ALA A 648 10.65 13.09 -17.31
N ALA A 649 11.10 14.32 -17.02
CA ALA A 649 10.46 15.53 -17.51
C ALA A 649 10.53 15.64 -19.05
N LEU A 650 11.68 15.31 -19.65
CA LEU A 650 11.83 15.26 -21.12
C LEU A 650 10.98 14.16 -21.76
N ALA A 651 10.98 12.97 -21.15
CA ALA A 651 10.23 11.80 -21.61
C ALA A 651 8.71 12.01 -21.50
N ARG A 652 8.23 12.71 -20.46
CA ARG A 652 6.80 13.04 -20.30
C ARG A 652 6.24 13.89 -21.45
N GLY A 653 7.11 14.59 -22.17
CA GLY A 653 6.73 15.45 -23.28
C GLY A 653 6.02 16.74 -22.84
N GLY A 654 5.36 17.39 -23.80
CA GLY A 654 4.48 18.54 -23.57
C GLY A 654 5.12 19.66 -22.74
N LEU A 655 4.37 20.15 -21.76
CA LEU A 655 4.74 21.30 -20.95
C LEU A 655 5.99 21.06 -20.08
N LEU A 656 6.10 19.89 -19.44
CA LEU A 656 7.24 19.58 -18.56
C LEU A 656 8.54 19.50 -19.36
N ALA A 657 8.52 18.81 -20.51
CA ALA A 657 9.67 18.74 -21.40
C ALA A 657 10.08 20.13 -21.90
N ARG A 658 9.10 21.00 -22.21
CA ARG A 658 9.38 22.36 -22.63
C ARG A 658 10.03 23.20 -21.53
N ILE A 659 9.55 23.09 -20.29
CA ILE A 659 10.13 23.75 -19.11
C ILE A 659 11.57 23.29 -18.90
N ALA A 660 11.79 21.97 -18.90
CA ALA A 660 13.12 21.39 -18.71
C ALA A 660 14.13 21.89 -19.76
N ARG A 661 13.75 21.93 -21.05
CA ARG A 661 14.59 22.48 -22.13
C ARG A 661 14.80 24.00 -22.03
N GLN A 662 13.85 24.72 -21.44
CA GLN A 662 13.97 26.17 -21.26
C GLN A 662 14.97 26.53 -20.16
N VAL A 663 14.98 25.74 -19.08
CA VAL A 663 15.81 25.99 -17.90
C VAL A 663 17.21 25.39 -18.08
N ILE A 664 17.31 24.19 -18.66
CA ILE A 664 18.59 23.55 -19.00
C ILE A 664 18.68 23.40 -20.53
N PRO A 665 19.12 24.46 -21.24
CA PRO A 665 19.30 24.40 -22.68
C PRO A 665 20.50 23.48 -23.02
N HIS A 666 20.40 22.80 -24.16
CA HIS A 666 21.49 22.02 -24.77
C HIS A 666 22.04 20.83 -23.98
N SER A 667 21.34 20.33 -22.96
CA SER A 667 21.72 19.04 -22.36
C SER A 667 21.32 17.90 -23.30
N ALA A 668 22.25 16.98 -23.53
CA ALA A 668 22.02 15.80 -24.34
C ALA A 668 21.10 14.83 -23.57
N PHE A 669 20.12 14.25 -24.26
CA PHE A 669 19.32 13.18 -23.69
C PHE A 669 20.07 11.85 -23.84
N PRO A 670 20.32 11.10 -22.76
CA PRO A 670 20.97 9.81 -22.87
C PRO A 670 20.03 8.79 -23.51
N MET A 671 20.59 7.90 -24.33
CA MET A 671 19.85 6.79 -24.95
C MET A 671 19.59 5.61 -24.00
N SER A 672 19.73 5.84 -22.70
CA SER A 672 19.50 4.88 -21.61
C SER A 672 18.82 5.62 -20.46
N PRO A 673 18.08 4.91 -19.58
CA PRO A 673 17.57 5.52 -18.36
C PRO A 673 18.70 6.10 -17.50
N SER A 674 18.36 6.99 -16.58
CA SER A 674 19.33 7.59 -15.64
C SER A 674 20.15 6.53 -14.90
N ALA A 675 21.31 6.93 -14.40
CA ALA A 675 22.10 6.07 -13.53
C ALA A 675 21.27 5.65 -12.30
N THR A 676 20.48 6.59 -11.76
CA THR A 676 19.56 6.34 -10.64
C THR A 676 18.57 5.21 -10.97
N THR A 677 17.86 5.28 -12.10
CA THR A 677 16.93 4.22 -12.54
C THR A 677 17.64 2.90 -12.80
N ARG A 678 18.83 2.93 -13.42
CA ARG A 678 19.59 1.72 -13.73
C ARG A 678 20.10 1.00 -12.48
N LEU A 679 20.48 1.75 -11.45
CA LEU A 679 21.11 1.21 -10.24
C LEU A 679 20.10 0.91 -9.12
N GLN A 680 19.07 1.75 -9.00
CA GLN A 680 18.10 1.70 -7.89
C GLN A 680 16.73 1.20 -8.34
N GLY A 681 16.47 1.10 -9.64
CA GLY A 681 15.15 0.80 -10.19
C GLY A 681 14.25 2.02 -10.22
N SER A 682 12.95 1.79 -10.49
CA SER A 682 11.92 2.83 -10.51
C SER A 682 10.78 2.44 -9.56
N PRO A 683 10.17 3.38 -8.81
CA PRO A 683 9.04 3.09 -7.93
C PRO A 683 7.78 2.72 -8.71
N SER A 684 7.71 3.09 -9.99
CA SER A 684 6.60 2.73 -10.88
C SER A 684 7.13 1.93 -12.07
N ASN A 685 6.60 0.71 -12.23
CA ASN A 685 6.88 -0.09 -13.42
C ASN A 685 5.82 0.20 -14.48
N VAL A 686 6.26 0.36 -15.73
CA VAL A 686 5.38 0.38 -16.89
C VAL A 686 5.21 -1.06 -17.35
N ASN A 687 3.99 -1.59 -17.31
CA ASN A 687 3.70 -2.93 -17.80
C ASN A 687 3.41 -2.89 -19.30
N ILE A 688 4.15 -3.67 -20.08
CA ILE A 688 3.97 -3.81 -21.52
C ILE A 688 3.86 -5.29 -21.83
N ASN A 689 2.73 -5.71 -22.39
CA ASN A 689 2.47 -7.11 -22.73
C ASN A 689 2.76 -8.06 -21.55
N GLY A 690 2.36 -7.66 -20.34
CA GLY A 690 2.57 -8.42 -19.10
C GLY A 690 4.00 -8.43 -18.56
N ARG A 691 4.95 -7.70 -19.19
CA ARG A 691 6.32 -7.56 -18.71
C ARG A 691 6.50 -6.20 -18.04
N PRO A 692 7.02 -6.15 -16.80
CA PRO A 692 7.31 -4.90 -16.12
C PRO A 692 8.61 -4.28 -16.67
N TYR A 693 8.57 -2.98 -16.95
CA TYR A 693 9.72 -2.18 -17.33
C TYR A 693 9.90 -1.01 -16.35
N GLN A 694 11.14 -0.68 -16.05
CA GLN A 694 11.53 0.47 -15.24
C GLN A 694 11.94 1.63 -16.14
N THR A 695 11.42 2.82 -15.86
CA THR A 695 11.74 4.06 -16.56
C THR A 695 12.13 5.12 -15.56
N ASP A 696 12.79 6.19 -16.02
CA ASP A 696 12.94 7.39 -15.22
C ASP A 696 11.57 7.89 -14.74
N TRP A 697 11.51 8.38 -13.50
CA TRP A 697 10.28 8.82 -12.86
C TRP A 697 10.44 10.21 -12.26
N ILE A 698 9.29 10.85 -12.08
CA ILE A 698 9.15 12.14 -11.42
C ILE A 698 7.96 12.09 -10.48
N ASP A 699 8.17 12.52 -9.24
CA ASP A 699 7.15 12.45 -8.19
C ASP A 699 6.14 13.62 -8.31
N GLY A 700 4.96 13.47 -7.71
CA GLY A 700 3.89 14.49 -7.79
C GLY A 700 4.34 15.88 -7.31
N ASP A 701 5.07 15.94 -6.19
CA ASP A 701 5.61 17.20 -5.68
C ASP A 701 6.68 17.80 -6.60
N GLU A 702 7.51 16.97 -7.24
CA GLU A 702 8.52 17.42 -8.20
C GLU A 702 7.86 18.01 -9.46
N VAL A 703 6.74 17.42 -9.91
CA VAL A 703 5.89 18.01 -10.95
C VAL A 703 5.35 19.36 -10.51
N LEU A 704 4.84 19.48 -9.28
CA LEU A 704 4.33 20.75 -8.76
C LEU A 704 5.42 21.83 -8.66
N VAL A 705 6.65 21.48 -8.27
CA VAL A 705 7.80 22.40 -8.29
C VAL A 705 8.12 22.85 -9.72
N LEU A 706 8.14 21.92 -10.69
CA LEU A 706 8.32 22.27 -12.10
C LEU A 706 7.25 23.23 -12.62
N LEU A 707 6.00 23.06 -12.20
CA LEU A 707 4.89 23.94 -12.54
C LEU A 707 4.88 25.27 -11.75
N GLY A 708 5.81 25.44 -10.80
CA GLY A 708 5.92 26.63 -9.96
C GLY A 708 4.74 26.77 -9.01
N SER A 709 4.34 25.68 -8.37
CA SER A 709 3.32 25.66 -7.31
C SER A 709 3.80 26.40 -6.06
N ALA A 710 2.86 27.00 -5.34
CA ALA A 710 3.09 27.63 -4.05
C ALA A 710 3.04 26.69 -2.84
N GLY A 711 2.79 25.40 -3.05
CA GLY A 711 2.77 24.41 -1.99
C GLY A 711 2.52 22.98 -2.50
N PRO A 712 2.64 21.98 -1.60
CA PRO A 712 2.31 20.60 -1.89
C PRO A 712 0.81 20.40 -2.14
N THR A 713 0.49 19.25 -2.72
CA THR A 713 -0.82 18.67 -3.11
C THR A 713 -2.08 19.15 -2.39
N ASP A 714 -2.52 20.37 -2.68
CA ASP A 714 -3.94 20.73 -2.68
C ASP A 714 -4.34 21.04 -4.14
N SER A 715 -5.50 20.53 -4.58
CA SER A 715 -6.08 20.83 -5.91
C SER A 715 -6.32 22.33 -6.17
N TYR A 716 -6.08 23.16 -5.15
CA TYR A 716 -6.22 24.61 -5.13
C TYR A 716 -4.89 25.37 -5.10
N ALA A 717 -3.73 24.68 -5.00
CA ALA A 717 -2.44 25.34 -4.98
C ALA A 717 -2.27 26.17 -6.26
N ARG A 718 -2.02 27.47 -6.09
CA ARG A 718 -1.81 28.37 -7.22
C ARG A 718 -0.42 28.13 -7.81
N SER A 719 -0.30 28.24 -9.12
CA SER A 719 0.91 27.87 -9.86
C SER A 719 1.27 28.88 -10.96
N LEU A 720 2.55 28.91 -11.34
CA LEU A 720 3.06 29.74 -12.44
C LEU A 720 2.71 29.19 -13.84
N TRP A 721 2.46 27.88 -13.91
CA TRP A 721 2.05 27.11 -15.09
C TRP A 721 0.76 26.32 -14.84
N PRO A 722 -0.05 26.00 -15.87
CA PRO A 722 -1.29 25.28 -15.66
C PRO A 722 -1.05 23.89 -15.07
N PRO A 723 -1.98 23.38 -14.22
CA PRO A 723 -1.97 21.99 -13.80
C PRO A 723 -1.84 21.03 -14.99
N LEU A 724 -1.02 19.99 -14.83
CA LEU A 724 -0.65 19.13 -15.95
C LEU A 724 -1.87 18.40 -16.53
N ASP A 725 -2.82 17.98 -15.70
CA ASP A 725 -4.06 17.35 -16.13
C ASP A 725 -4.93 18.28 -17.01
N MET A 726 -4.97 19.58 -16.69
CA MET A 726 -5.65 20.58 -17.53
C MET A 726 -4.94 20.88 -18.84
N PHE A 727 -3.62 20.86 -18.82
CA PHE A 727 -2.82 21.07 -20.03
C PHE A 727 -2.89 19.83 -20.94
N ASP A 728 -2.71 18.64 -20.37
CA ASP A 728 -2.75 17.35 -21.07
C ASP A 728 -4.11 17.14 -21.75
N ALA A 729 -5.22 17.59 -21.14
CA ALA A 729 -6.56 17.55 -21.77
C ALA A 729 -6.67 18.37 -23.08
N ARG A 730 -5.78 19.34 -23.30
CA ARG A 730 -5.70 20.16 -24.52
C ARG A 730 -4.49 19.81 -25.38
N TYR A 731 -3.56 19.00 -24.88
CA TYR A 731 -2.32 18.66 -25.56
C TYR A 731 -2.51 17.41 -26.40
N ALA A 732 -2.56 17.57 -27.72
CA ALA A 732 -2.75 16.46 -28.67
C ALA A 732 -1.48 15.59 -28.88
N GLY A 733 -0.55 15.58 -27.91
CA GLY A 733 0.68 14.77 -27.96
C GLY A 733 1.82 15.29 -28.83
N VAL A 734 1.61 16.38 -29.57
CA VAL A 734 2.64 17.00 -30.44
C VAL A 734 2.74 18.48 -30.13
N TRP A 735 3.96 18.98 -29.92
CA TRP A 735 4.19 20.40 -29.64
C TRP A 735 4.22 21.24 -30.91
N THR A 736 3.06 21.84 -31.22
CA THR A 736 2.86 22.79 -32.32
C THR A 736 3.49 24.16 -32.07
N GLN A 737 3.56 24.97 -33.13
CA GLN A 737 4.01 26.36 -33.07
C GLN A 737 3.12 27.26 -32.20
N GLU A 738 1.84 26.90 -32.04
CA GLU A 738 0.89 27.62 -31.19
C GLU A 738 1.23 27.44 -29.70
N TYR A 739 1.51 26.20 -29.26
CA TYR A 739 2.02 25.94 -27.91
C TYR A 739 3.34 26.66 -27.65
N GLU A 740 4.25 26.66 -28.64
CA GLU A 740 5.52 27.37 -28.50
C GLU A 740 5.35 28.89 -28.36
N THR A 741 4.43 29.47 -29.12
CA THR A 741 4.11 30.90 -29.06
C THR A 741 3.46 31.27 -27.72
N TRP A 742 2.51 30.46 -27.26
CA TRP A 742 1.88 30.60 -25.94
C TRP A 742 2.91 30.49 -24.82
N PHE A 743 3.76 29.46 -24.84
CA PHE A 743 4.78 29.23 -23.81
C PHE A 743 5.77 30.38 -23.75
N LYS A 744 6.32 30.82 -24.89
CA LYS A 744 7.25 31.96 -24.96
C LYS A 744 6.60 33.27 -24.52
N LYS A 745 5.30 33.46 -24.78
CA LYS A 745 4.56 34.62 -24.28
C LYS A 745 4.46 34.58 -22.75
N ARG A 746 3.97 33.47 -22.18
CA ARG A 746 3.84 33.31 -20.73
C ARG A 746 5.19 33.41 -20.02
N PHE A 747 6.23 32.77 -20.54
CA PHE A 747 7.58 32.83 -19.99
C PHE A 747 8.11 34.27 -19.92
N ARG A 748 7.89 35.07 -20.98
CA ARG A 748 8.26 36.49 -20.98
C ARG A 748 7.46 37.33 -19.99
N GLU A 749 6.15 37.07 -19.86
CA GLU A 749 5.29 37.73 -18.86
C GLU A 749 5.76 37.46 -17.43
N LEU A 750 6.10 36.19 -17.12
CA LEU A 750 6.64 35.79 -15.83
C LEU A 750 7.99 36.45 -15.55
N LYS A 751 8.89 36.47 -16.54
CA LYS A 751 10.22 37.06 -16.41
C LYS A 751 10.19 38.58 -16.25
N SER A 752 9.35 39.28 -17.02
CA SER A 752 9.33 40.74 -17.04
C SER A 752 8.45 41.36 -15.95
N GLY A 753 7.50 40.60 -15.41
CA GLY A 753 6.46 41.18 -14.55
C GLY A 753 5.47 42.06 -15.31
N ALA A 754 5.46 42.05 -16.65
CA ALA A 754 4.61 42.90 -17.48
C ALA A 754 3.79 42.09 -18.50
N ARG A 755 2.48 42.40 -18.61
CA ARG A 755 1.55 41.80 -19.58
C ARG A 755 0.89 42.87 -20.44
N GLY A 756 1.63 43.43 -21.40
CA GLY A 756 1.09 44.36 -22.40
C GLY A 756 0.24 45.50 -21.82
N GLY A 757 0.70 46.12 -20.73
CA GLY A 757 0.00 47.21 -20.04
C GLY A 757 -0.97 46.78 -18.91
N ARG A 758 -1.15 45.48 -18.66
CA ARG A 758 -1.86 44.95 -17.49
C ARG A 758 -0.88 44.27 -16.52
N SER A 759 -1.18 44.30 -15.22
CA SER A 759 -0.45 43.51 -14.24
C SER A 759 -0.65 42.01 -14.54
N PRO A 760 0.42 41.25 -14.81
CA PRO A 760 0.30 39.81 -15.02
C PRO A 760 -0.24 39.13 -13.76
N ARG A 761 -1.13 38.15 -13.95
CA ARG A 761 -1.47 37.20 -12.87
C ARG A 761 -0.23 36.36 -12.62
N GLY A 762 0.35 36.50 -11.43
CA GLY A 762 1.54 35.77 -11.01
C GLY A 762 1.21 34.29 -10.84
N LEU A 763 0.81 33.92 -9.63
CA LEU A 763 0.25 32.60 -9.37
C LEU A 763 -1.23 32.55 -9.75
N CYS A 764 -1.60 31.57 -10.56
CA CYS A 764 -2.95 31.37 -11.05
C CYS A 764 -3.57 30.15 -10.35
N SER A 765 -4.82 30.28 -9.91
CA SER A 765 -5.61 29.12 -9.47
C SER A 765 -5.98 28.24 -10.68
N ARG A 766 -6.50 27.04 -10.41
CA ARG A 766 -7.06 26.16 -11.45
C ARG A 766 -8.11 26.88 -12.32
N ARG A 767 -9.00 27.67 -11.70
CA ARG A 767 -10.01 28.48 -12.40
C ARG A 767 -9.38 29.56 -13.28
N ASP A 768 -8.36 30.26 -12.76
CA ASP A 768 -7.63 31.26 -13.54
C ASP A 768 -6.99 30.63 -14.78
N TRP A 769 -6.42 29.42 -14.64
CA TRP A 769 -5.84 28.69 -15.75
C TRP A 769 -6.87 28.26 -16.79
N ASP A 770 -8.05 27.83 -16.35
CA ASP A 770 -9.10 27.45 -17.28
C ASP A 770 -9.53 28.65 -18.12
N ASP A 771 -9.76 29.80 -17.48
CA ASP A 771 -10.07 31.06 -18.16
C ASP A 771 -8.93 31.51 -19.10
N LEU A 772 -7.67 31.39 -18.66
CA LEU A 772 -6.52 31.78 -19.48
C LEU A 772 -6.33 30.87 -20.69
N LEU A 773 -6.55 29.56 -20.53
CA LEU A 773 -6.41 28.59 -21.61
C LEU A 773 -7.58 28.71 -22.60
N LYS A 774 -8.83 28.89 -22.13
CA LYS A 774 -10.01 29.17 -22.96
C LYS A 774 -9.91 30.45 -23.80
N ASN A 775 -9.15 31.44 -23.34
CA ASN A 775 -8.94 32.70 -24.04
C ASN A 775 -7.59 32.75 -24.80
N SER A 776 -6.91 31.62 -24.92
CA SER A 776 -5.64 31.51 -25.64
C SER A 776 -5.85 30.86 -27.01
N ALA A 777 -4.82 30.89 -27.84
CA ALA A 777 -4.79 30.11 -29.08
C ALA A 777 -4.78 28.59 -28.86
N LEU A 778 -4.82 28.13 -27.59
CA LEU A 778 -4.92 26.72 -27.20
C LEU A 778 -6.35 26.28 -26.86
N ALA A 779 -7.32 27.19 -26.97
CA ALA A 779 -8.75 26.91 -26.84
C ALA A 779 -9.29 26.37 -28.15
#